data_AF-A0A8H3EE78-F1
#
_entry.id   AF-A0A8H3EE78-F1
#
_cell.length_a   1.000
_cell.length_b   1.000
_cell.length_c   1.000
_cell.angle_alpha   90.00
_cell.angle_beta   90.00
_cell.angle_gamma   90.00
#
_symmetry.space_group_name_H-M   'P 1'
#
loop_
_entity.id
_entity.type
_entity.pdbx_description
1 polymer ?
#
loop_
_entity_poly.entity_id
_entity_poly.type
_entity_poly.pdbx_seq_one_letter_code
_entity_poly.pdbx_strand_id
1 'polypeptide(L)'
;MGPNGLDRLGCSYLNIFRHHGNLSDLDKSIEYYSRAVALTPDGHPGISDRLACLGVAHADRFRCLGHLGDLEKWIECDSRAVALTPDGHPNISDRLATLGVSYANRFRRLEHMEDLEKWIDCDSRAVTLTPDGHPNLSDRLATLGVSYANRFRRLEHVEDLEKEIDCNSRALALTPDGHPGMSDRLATLGVSYNNRFRCLGQLEDLEKAIEYKSRALAFTLDGHSGMLDRLVSLGMSHTDRFGRLEHLEDLDKAIEYYSRALILTSGGHPDMPRRLTCLRSSYSDRFRRLGHIEDLEKTIECDSRALELIPEGHPDLPCRYFGHGLSCLSHYEHTGSVSYLNSSFSSFRAASQLSTGVPQDRFQYALRWAKLASQHTHPDIIDAYRTAIDLLPQFIWLGATPHQQYHDISTAETLASDAASAAIRSSDYSLALEWLEHARCVVWSQSLMLCSPLDQLPSSDSHLATQLKAIAVQFYNSTSSEIQVPSMTLEQIGHQRIRLASQYQSLLAQIRRLPEFEDFLQPVKANKLSRVARNGPVVVVKCNTDCCDALFIMPGWDTIRYLALPDFNEQKAHQARSDLEAPLRYMNLRERGVKFLGQPVHKDQIGSVLLTLWRDIVKPVLDYLGYLDDIPVESLPHITWCPAGTLSFLPLHAAGDYSQPRSRIFDYVISSYTPTVTALLASNSSSLDQGCPLRSLLTVGQATTPGHNPLPGTVPELAHVQAHTHNKAQYSQLVDDEATTTSVLDAMEHHDWVHLACHAHQNVTNPTKSGFYLRDDILDLASIVQEQRASLPVRLPDSHR
;
A
#
# COMPACT_ATOMS: atom_id res chain seq x y z
N MET A 1 38.22 56.49 31.86
CA MET A 1 37.54 56.85 30.60
C MET A 1 36.05 56.99 30.89
N GLY A 2 35.40 58.06 30.44
CA GLY A 2 33.94 58.24 30.63
C GLY A 2 33.11 57.42 29.62
N PRO A 3 31.77 57.36 29.77
CA PRO A 3 30.87 56.54 28.94
C PRO A 3 31.02 56.77 27.44
N ASN A 4 31.16 58.02 26.98
CA ASN A 4 31.36 58.35 25.56
C ASN A 4 32.68 57.84 24.98
N GLY A 5 33.74 57.74 25.80
CA GLY A 5 35.03 57.22 25.35
C GLY A 5 34.99 55.71 25.16
N LEU A 6 34.28 55.02 26.06
CA LEU A 6 34.06 53.57 25.99
C LEU A 6 33.16 53.20 24.80
N ASP A 7 32.10 53.96 24.57
CA ASP A 7 31.19 53.76 23.44
C ASP A 7 31.90 53.88 22.08
N ARG A 8 32.76 54.90 21.92
CA ARG A 8 33.61 55.06 20.72
C ARG A 8 34.61 53.92 20.53
N LEU A 9 35.19 53.40 21.63
CA LEU A 9 36.06 52.23 21.57
C LEU A 9 35.26 50.99 21.14
N GLY A 10 34.06 50.78 21.69
CA GLY A 10 33.15 49.73 21.25
C GLY A 10 32.90 49.77 19.74
N CYS A 11 32.53 50.94 19.21
CA CYS A 11 32.34 51.14 17.76
C CYS A 11 33.60 50.81 16.95
N SER A 12 34.77 51.25 17.42
CA SER A 12 36.04 50.99 16.74
C SER A 12 36.33 49.49 16.65
N TYR A 13 36.19 48.76 17.76
CA TYR A 13 36.43 47.32 17.80
C TYR A 13 35.40 46.54 16.99
N LEU A 14 34.13 46.97 16.97
CA LEU A 14 33.10 46.37 16.11
C LEU A 14 33.43 46.53 14.62
N ASN A 15 33.90 47.70 14.21
CA ASN A 15 34.31 47.94 12.82
C ASN A 15 35.56 47.15 12.43
N ILE A 16 36.55 47.05 13.34
CA ILE A 16 37.73 46.21 13.14
C ILE A 16 37.32 44.75 12.94
N PHE A 17 36.40 44.25 13.77
CA PHE A 17 35.82 42.92 13.62
C PHE A 17 35.16 42.73 12.26
N ARG A 18 34.31 43.68 11.81
CA ARG A 18 33.64 43.58 10.50
C ARG A 18 34.61 43.55 9.32
N HIS A 19 35.78 44.16 9.46
CA HIS A 19 36.82 44.14 8.43
C HIS A 19 37.73 42.91 8.48
N HIS A 20 38.06 42.39 9.67
CA HIS A 20 39.10 41.35 9.83
C HIS A 20 38.55 39.99 10.32
N GLY A 21 37.30 39.93 10.78
CA GLY A 21 36.63 38.71 11.25
C GLY A 21 37.11 38.15 12.59
N ASN A 22 37.96 38.86 13.34
CA ASN A 22 38.54 38.35 14.58
C ASN A 22 37.57 38.47 15.77
N LEU A 23 37.09 37.33 16.27
CA LEU A 23 36.13 37.24 17.39
C LEU A 23 36.60 37.97 18.66
N SER A 24 37.91 38.04 18.92
CA SER A 24 38.44 38.75 20.10
C SER A 24 38.19 40.26 20.07
N ASP A 25 38.08 40.85 18.88
CA ASP A 25 37.71 42.26 18.72
C ASP A 25 36.21 42.46 18.96
N LEU A 26 35.38 41.47 18.61
CA LEU A 26 33.95 41.49 18.93
C LEU A 26 33.70 41.33 20.44
N ASP A 27 34.46 40.47 21.12
CA ASP A 27 34.43 40.34 22.57
C ASP A 27 34.79 41.65 23.28
N LYS A 28 35.86 42.32 22.82
CA LYS A 28 36.25 43.65 23.33
C LYS A 28 35.18 44.70 23.06
N SER A 29 34.56 44.69 21.88
CA SER A 29 33.45 45.58 21.56
C SER A 29 32.30 45.43 22.56
N ILE A 30 31.87 44.19 22.81
CA ILE A 30 30.82 43.89 23.79
C ILE A 30 31.23 44.33 25.20
N GLU A 31 32.49 44.11 25.61
CA GLU A 31 33.00 44.57 26.91
C GLU A 31 32.91 46.10 27.05
N TYR A 32 33.38 46.84 26.05
CA TYR A 32 33.38 48.31 26.07
C TYR A 32 31.97 48.88 26.05
N TYR A 33 31.07 48.35 25.23
CA TYR A 33 29.66 48.76 25.22
C TYR A 33 28.96 48.42 26.55
N SER A 34 29.19 47.23 27.11
CA SER A 34 28.62 46.83 28.41
C SER A 34 29.07 47.77 29.53
N ARG A 35 30.35 48.14 29.56
CA ARG A 35 30.89 49.12 30.52
C ARG A 35 30.36 50.53 30.28
N ALA A 36 30.15 50.94 29.02
CA ALA A 36 29.55 52.22 28.69
C ALA A 36 28.10 52.31 29.19
N VAL A 37 27.31 51.24 29.00
CA VAL A 37 25.93 51.13 29.52
C VAL A 37 25.93 51.18 31.05
N ALA A 38 26.78 50.40 31.73
CA ALA A 38 26.84 50.36 33.19
C ALA A 38 27.23 51.69 33.86
N LEU A 39 28.02 52.53 33.17
CA LEU A 39 28.45 53.84 33.67
C LEU A 39 27.50 54.99 33.29
N THR A 40 26.41 54.69 32.58
CA THR A 40 25.42 55.67 32.16
C THR A 40 24.24 55.67 33.14
N PRO A 41 23.89 56.80 33.77
CA PRO A 41 22.74 56.87 34.67
C PRO A 41 21.41 56.57 33.95
N ASP A 42 20.47 55.97 34.68
CA ASP A 42 19.10 55.75 34.19
C ASP A 42 18.44 57.08 33.81
N GLY A 43 17.80 57.12 32.63
CA GLY A 43 17.17 58.33 32.06
C GLY A 43 18.12 59.25 31.27
N HIS A 44 19.42 58.95 31.19
CA HIS A 44 20.33 59.71 30.34
C HIS A 44 19.97 59.54 28.84
N PRO A 45 19.86 60.61 28.03
CA PRO A 45 19.36 60.52 26.65
C PRO A 45 20.09 59.49 25.76
N GLY A 46 21.42 59.40 25.90
CA GLY A 46 22.26 58.45 25.15
C GLY A 46 22.27 57.00 25.65
N ILE A 47 21.52 56.63 26.71
CA ILE A 47 21.48 55.22 27.16
C ILE A 47 20.87 54.31 26.07
N SER A 48 19.85 54.81 25.37
CA SER A 48 19.13 54.08 24.34
C SER A 48 20.00 53.77 23.12
N ASP A 49 20.88 54.71 22.73
CA ASP A 49 21.86 54.51 21.65
C ASP A 49 22.92 53.47 22.04
N ARG A 50 23.45 53.55 23.27
CA ARG A 50 24.45 52.60 23.77
C ARG A 50 23.90 51.19 23.87
N LEU A 51 22.64 51.04 24.30
CA LEU A 51 21.94 49.76 24.33
C LEU A 51 21.74 49.19 22.91
N ALA A 52 21.35 50.03 21.94
CA ALA A 52 21.23 49.60 20.55
C ALA A 52 22.60 49.15 19.98
N CYS A 53 23.69 49.88 20.26
CA CYS A 53 25.02 49.48 19.84
C CYS A 53 25.49 48.16 20.49
N LEU A 54 25.17 47.95 21.77
CA LEU A 54 25.43 46.68 22.46
C LEU A 54 24.63 45.53 21.82
N GLY A 55 23.35 45.78 21.50
CA GLY A 55 22.48 44.83 20.79
C GLY A 55 23.06 44.40 19.45
N VAL A 56 23.53 45.35 18.64
CA VAL A 56 24.20 45.07 17.35
C VAL A 56 25.44 44.20 17.52
N ALA A 57 26.25 44.43 18.56
CA ALA A 57 27.43 43.60 18.82
C ALA A 57 27.06 42.16 19.20
N HIS A 58 26.01 41.97 20.02
CA HIS A 58 25.45 40.64 20.30
C HIS A 58 24.84 39.98 19.05
N ALA A 59 24.20 40.75 18.17
CA ALA A 59 23.67 40.26 16.90
C ALA A 59 24.76 39.77 15.94
N ASP A 60 25.86 40.53 15.82
CA ASP A 60 27.04 40.13 15.04
C ASP A 60 27.66 38.84 15.62
N ARG A 61 27.73 38.73 16.96
CA ARG A 61 28.26 37.54 17.64
C ARG A 61 27.37 36.32 17.45
N PHE A 62 26.06 36.49 17.57
CA PHE A 62 25.08 35.45 17.27
C PHE A 62 25.20 34.96 15.82
N ARG A 63 25.40 35.88 14.86
CA ARG A 63 25.61 35.49 13.45
C ARG A 63 26.86 34.64 13.24
N CYS A 64 27.90 34.85 14.03
CA CYS A 64 29.13 34.06 13.93
C CYS A 64 29.08 32.73 14.69
N LEU A 65 28.50 32.71 15.89
CA LEU A 65 28.58 31.57 16.81
C LEU A 65 27.28 30.75 16.89
N GLY A 66 26.14 31.36 16.59
CA GLY A 66 24.82 30.72 16.67
C GLY A 66 24.31 30.45 18.09
N HIS A 67 24.96 30.98 19.13
CA HIS A 67 24.58 30.73 20.53
C HIS A 67 23.30 31.46 20.92
N LEU A 68 22.32 30.72 21.46
CA LEU A 68 21.03 31.29 21.90
C LEU A 68 21.17 32.37 22.97
N GLY A 69 22.17 32.26 23.87
CA GLY A 69 22.39 33.28 24.89
C GLY A 69 22.79 34.66 24.33
N ASP A 70 23.46 34.71 23.17
CA ASP A 70 23.74 35.98 22.49
C ASP A 70 22.49 36.56 21.83
N LEU A 71 21.60 35.70 21.33
CA LEU A 71 20.30 36.12 20.79
C LEU A 71 19.36 36.66 21.89
N GLU A 72 19.37 36.05 23.07
CA GLU A 72 18.62 36.55 24.24
C GLU A 72 19.13 37.93 24.69
N LYS A 73 20.45 38.11 24.77
CA LYS A 73 21.05 39.41 25.09
C LYS A 73 20.78 40.47 24.03
N TRP A 74 20.77 40.08 22.75
CA TRP A 74 20.38 40.97 21.67
C TRP A 74 18.92 41.44 21.83
N ILE A 75 17.98 40.53 22.04
CA ILE A 75 16.56 40.86 22.29
C ILE A 75 16.40 41.74 23.52
N GLU A 76 17.13 41.45 24.61
CA GLU A 76 17.09 42.26 25.84
C GLU A 76 17.56 43.70 25.58
N CYS A 77 18.70 43.87 24.91
CA CYS A 77 19.26 45.18 24.61
C CYS A 77 18.33 46.00 23.71
N ASP A 78 17.81 45.40 22.64
CA ASP A 78 16.93 46.08 21.69
C ASP A 78 15.56 46.41 22.31
N SER A 79 15.01 45.51 23.14
CA SER A 79 13.75 45.75 23.86
C SER A 79 13.88 46.93 24.83
N ARG A 80 15.00 47.00 25.57
CA ARG A 80 15.29 48.13 26.47
C ARG A 80 15.57 49.42 25.70
N ALA A 81 16.27 49.33 24.57
CA ALA A 81 16.49 50.49 23.71
C ALA A 81 15.16 51.07 23.21
N VAL A 82 14.27 50.23 22.68
CA VAL A 82 12.92 50.63 22.24
C VAL A 82 12.12 51.25 23.38
N ALA A 83 12.08 50.63 24.57
CA ALA A 83 11.32 51.13 25.71
C ALA A 83 11.80 52.52 26.21
N LEU A 84 13.08 52.85 26.02
CA LEU A 84 13.68 54.13 26.41
C LEU A 84 13.62 55.18 25.29
N THR A 85 13.04 54.85 24.14
CA THR A 85 12.90 55.75 22.98
C THR A 85 11.49 56.32 22.92
N PRO A 86 11.31 57.65 22.90
CA PRO A 86 10.00 58.24 22.66
C PRO A 86 9.46 57.93 21.25
N ASP A 87 8.13 57.78 21.11
CA ASP A 87 7.48 57.41 19.83
C ASP A 87 7.72 58.40 18.68
N GLY A 88 8.08 59.66 18.96
CA GLY A 88 8.41 60.67 17.95
C GLY A 88 9.91 60.75 17.59
N HIS A 89 10.76 59.89 18.15
CA HIS A 89 12.20 59.95 17.93
C HIS A 89 12.56 59.39 16.53
N PRO A 90 13.43 60.05 15.74
CA PRO A 90 13.75 59.61 14.37
C PRO A 90 14.16 58.13 14.24
N ASN A 91 14.91 57.62 15.22
CA ASN A 91 15.45 56.26 15.21
C ASN A 91 14.49 55.18 15.75
N ILE A 92 13.27 55.51 16.21
CA ILE A 92 12.35 54.51 16.78
C ILE A 92 12.00 53.43 15.76
N SER A 93 11.82 53.82 14.51
CA SER A 93 11.47 52.92 13.41
C SER A 93 12.61 51.95 13.08
N ASP A 94 13.88 52.40 13.14
CA ASP A 94 15.05 51.52 12.97
C ASP A 94 15.24 50.55 14.15
N ARG A 95 14.99 51.03 15.37
CA ARG A 95 15.10 50.20 16.58
C ARG A 95 14.04 49.11 16.61
N LEU A 96 12.79 49.43 16.24
CA LEU A 96 11.71 48.46 16.08
C LEU A 96 12.02 47.43 14.99
N ALA A 97 12.54 47.86 13.84
CA ALA A 97 12.93 46.94 12.78
C ALA A 97 14.06 45.99 13.25
N THR A 98 15.05 46.50 13.98
CA THR A 98 16.15 45.67 14.52
C THR A 98 15.63 44.65 15.55
N LEU A 99 14.71 45.08 16.43
CA LEU A 99 14.04 44.21 17.37
C LEU A 99 13.20 43.14 16.64
N GLY A 100 12.49 43.49 15.57
CA GLY A 100 11.77 42.55 14.72
C GLY A 100 12.68 41.44 14.16
N VAL A 101 13.85 41.82 13.62
CA VAL A 101 14.84 40.85 13.12
C VAL A 101 15.34 39.92 14.23
N SER A 102 15.48 40.40 15.46
CA SER A 102 15.88 39.56 16.60
C SER A 102 14.83 38.48 16.93
N TYR A 103 13.54 38.86 16.98
CA TYR A 103 12.43 37.91 17.14
C TYR A 103 12.32 36.94 15.95
N ALA A 104 12.55 37.41 14.72
CA ALA A 104 12.58 36.57 13.53
C ALA A 104 13.68 35.49 13.58
N ASN A 105 14.84 35.80 14.16
CA ASN A 105 15.92 34.82 14.36
C ASN A 105 15.56 33.81 15.46
N ARG A 106 14.91 34.26 16.53
CA ARG A 106 14.47 33.38 17.62
C ARG A 106 13.37 32.43 17.17
N PHE A 107 12.38 32.95 16.44
CA PHE A 107 11.34 32.15 15.80
C PHE A 107 11.93 31.08 14.88
N ARG A 108 12.90 31.43 14.03
CA ARG A 108 13.57 30.45 13.14
C ARG A 108 14.32 29.34 13.88
N ARG A 109 14.66 29.52 15.16
CA ARG A 109 15.38 28.53 15.98
C ARG A 109 14.45 27.71 16.87
N LEU A 110 13.43 28.34 17.45
CA LEU A 110 12.57 27.74 18.48
C LEU A 110 11.13 27.48 18.02
N GLU A 111 10.71 28.10 16.90
CA GLU A 111 9.37 27.99 16.32
C GLU A 111 8.22 28.39 17.24
N HIS A 112 8.47 29.21 18.26
CA HIS A 112 7.45 29.70 19.17
C HIS A 112 6.56 30.78 18.53
N MET A 113 5.24 30.56 18.53
CA MET A 113 4.27 31.49 17.94
C MET A 113 4.31 32.90 18.55
N GLU A 114 4.59 33.02 19.85
CA GLU A 114 4.72 34.32 20.53
C GLU A 114 5.85 35.18 19.92
N ASP A 115 6.96 34.57 19.51
CA ASP A 115 8.07 35.29 18.86
C ASP A 115 7.68 35.76 17.47
N LEU A 116 6.87 34.99 16.74
CA LEU A 116 6.33 35.40 15.43
C LEU A 116 5.34 36.56 15.57
N GLU A 117 4.47 36.55 16.58
CA GLU A 117 3.55 37.65 16.86
C GLU A 117 4.30 38.94 17.23
N LYS A 118 5.34 38.84 18.07
CA LYS A 118 6.20 39.98 18.42
C LYS A 118 6.99 40.50 17.21
N TRP A 119 7.44 39.61 16.32
CA TRP A 119 8.08 40.02 15.07
C TRP A 119 7.11 40.83 14.20
N ILE A 120 5.89 40.35 13.98
CA ILE A 120 4.85 41.07 13.22
C ILE A 120 4.51 42.42 13.87
N ASP A 121 4.37 42.48 15.20
CA ASP A 121 4.13 43.74 15.92
C ASP A 121 5.26 44.75 15.68
N CYS A 122 6.51 44.33 15.87
CA CYS A 122 7.68 45.20 15.67
C CYS A 122 7.75 45.74 14.24
N ASP A 123 7.61 44.86 13.23
CA ASP A 123 7.70 45.25 11.83
C ASP A 123 6.53 46.14 11.40
N SER A 124 5.31 45.86 11.88
CA SER A 124 4.13 46.67 11.58
C SER A 124 4.27 48.09 12.14
N ARG A 125 4.71 48.23 13.40
CA ARG A 125 4.99 49.53 14.03
C ARG A 125 6.14 50.25 13.35
N ALA A 126 7.19 49.54 12.97
CA ALA A 126 8.30 50.11 12.21
C ALA A 126 7.81 50.72 10.89
N VAL A 127 6.98 50.00 10.13
CA VAL A 127 6.38 50.50 8.88
C VAL A 127 5.50 51.73 9.15
N THR A 128 4.62 51.70 10.16
CA THR A 128 3.72 52.83 10.47
C THR A 128 4.47 54.10 10.88
N LEU A 129 5.61 53.98 11.56
CA LEU A 129 6.43 55.11 11.99
C LEU A 129 7.43 55.58 10.93
N THR A 130 7.48 54.91 9.78
CA THR A 130 8.34 55.31 8.65
C THR A 130 7.61 56.33 7.77
N PRO A 131 8.17 57.53 7.53
CA PRO A 131 7.56 58.48 6.61
C PRO A 131 7.49 57.96 5.16
N ASP A 132 6.48 58.38 4.43
CA ASP A 132 6.37 58.11 2.99
C ASP A 132 7.59 58.66 2.23
N GLY A 133 8.14 57.85 1.32
CA GLY A 133 9.35 58.20 0.56
C GLY A 133 10.67 57.94 1.27
N HIS A 134 10.66 57.42 2.51
CA HIS A 134 11.90 57.01 3.19
C HIS A 134 12.58 55.84 2.46
N PRO A 135 13.91 55.86 2.24
CA PRO A 135 14.62 54.82 1.48
C PRO A 135 14.38 53.39 1.99
N ASN A 136 14.34 53.22 3.31
CA ASN A 136 14.18 51.90 3.95
C ASN A 136 12.72 51.42 4.04
N LEU A 137 11.72 52.22 3.64
CA LEU A 137 10.30 51.82 3.74
C LEU A 137 10.03 50.55 2.92
N SER A 138 10.65 50.47 1.74
CA SER A 138 10.53 49.33 0.84
C SER A 138 11.09 48.03 1.45
N ASP A 139 12.25 48.08 2.13
CA ASP A 139 12.81 46.91 2.83
C ASP A 139 11.99 46.51 4.08
N ARG A 140 11.46 47.49 4.81
CA ARG A 140 10.61 47.24 5.99
C ARG A 140 9.31 46.55 5.59
N LEU A 141 8.67 47.01 4.51
CA LEU A 141 7.49 46.36 3.94
C LEU A 141 7.78 44.93 3.48
N ALA A 142 8.92 44.69 2.83
CA ALA A 142 9.31 43.34 2.44
C ALA A 142 9.52 42.43 3.66
N THR A 143 10.16 42.93 4.72
CA THR A 143 10.38 42.18 5.97
C THR A 143 9.05 41.83 6.65
N LEU A 144 8.12 42.79 6.72
CA LEU A 144 6.75 42.57 7.20
C LEU A 144 6.03 41.52 6.35
N GLY A 145 6.18 41.55 5.02
CA GLY A 145 5.65 40.52 4.12
C GLY A 145 6.16 39.12 4.47
N VAL A 146 7.47 38.98 4.74
CA VAL A 146 8.06 37.69 5.15
C VAL A 146 7.50 37.21 6.50
N SER A 147 7.19 38.12 7.44
CA SER A 147 6.58 37.74 8.72
C SER A 147 5.19 37.13 8.54
N TYR A 148 4.34 37.74 7.70
CA TYR A 148 3.03 37.18 7.33
C TYR A 148 3.15 35.86 6.58
N ALA A 149 4.13 35.72 5.68
CA ALA A 149 4.41 34.46 4.98
C ALA A 149 4.77 33.30 5.93
N ASN A 150 5.46 33.60 7.05
CA ASN A 150 5.77 32.59 8.08
C ASN A 150 4.52 32.21 8.88
N ARG A 151 3.65 33.18 9.18
CA ARG A 151 2.39 32.93 9.89
C ARG A 151 1.41 32.12 9.05
N PHE A 152 1.25 32.47 7.78
CA PHE A 152 0.48 31.70 6.82
C PHE A 152 0.96 30.24 6.74
N ARG A 153 2.28 30.00 6.65
CA ARG A 153 2.83 28.62 6.62
C ARG A 153 2.52 27.78 7.86
N ARG A 154 2.12 28.39 8.99
CA ARG A 154 1.81 27.69 10.25
C ARG A 154 0.31 27.56 10.50
N LEU A 155 -0.45 28.58 10.15
CA LEU A 155 -1.88 28.67 10.46
C LEU A 155 -2.79 28.50 9.24
N GLU A 156 -2.24 28.61 8.03
CA GLU A 156 -2.93 28.53 6.74
C GLU A 156 -4.09 29.52 6.59
N HIS A 157 -4.06 30.63 7.35
CA HIS A 157 -5.04 31.72 7.23
C HIS A 157 -4.81 32.56 5.98
N VAL A 158 -5.79 32.57 5.08
CA VAL A 158 -5.72 33.28 3.80
C VAL A 158 -5.53 34.78 3.99
N GLU A 159 -6.04 35.37 5.08
CA GLU A 159 -5.89 36.79 5.40
C GLU A 159 -4.42 37.18 5.60
N ASP A 160 -3.59 36.29 6.15
CA ASP A 160 -2.15 36.55 6.30
C ASP A 160 -1.45 36.54 4.94
N LEU A 161 -1.90 35.68 4.01
CA LEU A 161 -1.38 35.65 2.64
C LEU A 161 -1.79 36.90 1.84
N GLU A 162 -2.99 37.44 2.06
CA GLU A 162 -3.41 38.72 1.48
C GLU A 162 -2.56 39.88 1.99
N LYS A 163 -2.25 39.90 3.30
CA LYS A 163 -1.35 40.90 3.90
C LYS A 163 0.08 40.76 3.40
N GLU A 164 0.58 39.54 3.20
CA GLU A 164 1.87 39.28 2.56
C GLU A 164 1.91 39.90 1.16
N ILE A 165 0.89 39.63 0.33
CA ILE A 165 0.79 40.15 -1.04
C ILE A 165 0.71 41.68 -1.05
N ASP A 166 -0.06 42.31 -0.16
CA ASP A 166 -0.13 43.77 -0.03
C ASP A 166 1.25 44.36 0.31
N CYS A 167 1.90 43.83 1.35
CA CYS A 167 3.21 44.31 1.80
C CYS A 167 4.27 44.18 0.69
N ASN A 168 4.33 43.02 0.04
CA ASN A 168 5.29 42.76 -1.03
C ASN A 168 5.00 43.60 -2.29
N SER A 169 3.73 43.84 -2.62
CA SER A 169 3.34 44.69 -3.75
C SER A 169 3.72 46.15 -3.51
N ARG A 170 3.50 46.66 -2.30
CA ARG A 170 3.90 48.03 -1.90
C ARG A 170 5.42 48.18 -1.84
N ALA A 171 6.12 47.17 -1.32
CA ALA A 171 7.58 47.12 -1.34
C ALA A 171 8.11 47.22 -2.78
N LEU A 172 7.56 46.40 -3.69
CA LEU A 172 7.92 46.41 -5.10
C LEU A 172 7.67 47.78 -5.75
N ALA A 173 6.52 48.42 -5.50
CA ALA A 173 6.18 49.74 -6.06
C ALA A 173 7.15 50.86 -5.62
N LEU A 174 7.74 50.73 -4.42
CA LEU A 174 8.73 51.67 -3.88
C LEU A 174 10.18 51.32 -4.27
N THR A 175 10.39 50.25 -5.03
CA THR A 175 11.74 49.81 -5.45
C THR A 175 12.18 50.62 -6.68
N PRO A 176 13.32 51.33 -6.64
CA PRO A 176 13.82 52.03 -7.82
C PRO A 176 14.21 51.05 -8.95
N ASP A 177 14.09 51.49 -10.19
CA ASP A 177 14.56 50.72 -11.35
C ASP A 177 16.06 50.43 -11.25
N GLY A 178 16.45 49.18 -11.53
CA GLY A 178 17.84 48.73 -11.42
C GLY A 178 18.32 48.40 -10.00
N HIS A 179 17.44 48.46 -8.99
CA HIS A 179 17.79 48.05 -7.62
C HIS A 179 18.20 46.56 -7.57
N PRO A 180 19.31 46.20 -6.89
CA PRO A 180 19.79 44.82 -6.83
C PRO A 180 18.74 43.80 -6.32
N GLY A 181 17.90 44.22 -5.36
CA GLY A 181 16.83 43.39 -4.80
C GLY A 181 15.55 43.29 -5.64
N MET A 182 15.50 43.90 -6.84
CA MET A 182 14.29 43.89 -7.69
C MET A 182 13.88 42.46 -8.07
N SER A 183 14.85 41.64 -8.46
CA SER A 183 14.61 40.25 -8.85
C SER A 183 14.06 39.40 -7.68
N ASP A 184 14.59 39.59 -6.47
CA ASP A 184 14.12 38.86 -5.28
C ASP A 184 12.71 39.26 -4.85
N ARG A 185 12.37 40.55 -4.92
CA ARG A 185 11.04 41.04 -4.59
C ARG A 185 9.98 40.52 -5.58
N LEU A 186 10.30 40.54 -6.88
CA LEU A 186 9.44 39.95 -7.91
C LEU A 186 9.27 38.43 -7.70
N ALA A 187 10.35 37.71 -7.38
CA ALA A 187 10.29 36.28 -7.12
C ALA A 187 9.42 35.96 -5.89
N THR A 188 9.58 36.73 -4.82
CA THR A 188 8.79 36.59 -3.59
C THR A 188 7.30 36.79 -3.86
N LEU A 189 6.94 37.86 -4.57
CA LEU A 189 5.54 38.13 -4.93
C LEU A 189 4.96 37.00 -5.80
N GLY A 190 5.76 36.48 -6.74
CA GLY A 190 5.37 35.31 -7.54
C GLY A 190 5.14 34.04 -6.72
N VAL A 191 5.89 33.83 -5.63
CA VAL A 191 5.64 32.73 -4.69
C VAL A 191 4.36 32.95 -3.89
N SER A 192 4.11 34.17 -3.40
CA SER A 192 2.89 34.53 -2.66
C SER A 192 1.63 34.26 -3.48
N TYR A 193 1.59 34.71 -4.74
CA TYR A 193 0.47 34.43 -5.64
C TYR A 193 0.30 32.93 -5.94
N ASN A 194 1.40 32.16 -6.07
CA ASN A 194 1.31 30.72 -6.27
C ASN A 194 0.74 29.99 -5.04
N ASN A 195 1.10 30.43 -3.83
CA ASN A 195 0.52 29.92 -2.59
C ASN A 195 -0.98 30.22 -2.54
N ARG A 196 -1.39 31.42 -2.98
CA ARG A 196 -2.81 31.81 -2.99
C ARG A 196 -3.61 30.99 -4.00
N PHE A 197 -3.05 30.73 -5.17
CA PHE A 197 -3.60 29.79 -6.14
C PHE A 197 -3.77 28.39 -5.53
N ARG A 198 -2.79 27.89 -4.76
CA ARG A 198 -2.91 26.56 -4.13
C ARG A 198 -4.03 26.49 -3.09
N CYS A 199 -4.28 27.57 -2.36
CA CYS A 199 -5.36 27.64 -1.37
C CYS A 199 -6.76 27.87 -1.99
N LEU A 200 -6.86 28.79 -2.95
CA LEU A 200 -8.14 29.27 -3.47
C LEU A 200 -8.51 28.69 -4.85
N GLY A 201 -7.53 28.13 -5.57
CA GLY A 201 -7.72 27.58 -6.92
C GLY A 201 -7.94 28.60 -8.03
N GLN A 202 -7.77 29.90 -7.77
CA GLN A 202 -8.05 30.99 -8.72
C GLN A 202 -6.98 31.08 -9.81
N LEU A 203 -7.36 30.90 -11.08
CA LEU A 203 -6.43 30.88 -12.21
C LEU A 203 -5.68 32.21 -12.38
N GLU A 204 -6.33 33.33 -12.09
CA GLU A 204 -5.75 34.67 -12.18
C GLU A 204 -4.51 34.82 -11.27
N ASP A 205 -4.49 34.11 -10.14
CA ASP A 205 -3.35 34.10 -9.24
C ASP A 205 -2.17 33.33 -9.82
N LEU A 206 -2.44 32.23 -10.50
CA LEU A 206 -1.41 31.45 -11.18
C LEU A 206 -0.81 32.26 -12.34
N GLU A 207 -1.63 33.00 -13.09
CA GLU A 207 -1.17 33.89 -14.15
C GLU A 207 -0.28 35.01 -13.61
N LYS A 208 -0.68 35.66 -12.51
CA LYS A 208 0.16 36.65 -11.82
C LYS A 208 1.45 36.04 -11.29
N ALA A 209 1.40 34.82 -10.74
CA ALA A 209 2.59 34.11 -10.29
C ALA A 209 3.58 33.88 -11.44
N ILE A 210 3.11 33.44 -12.60
CA ILE A 210 3.92 33.26 -13.81
C ILE A 210 4.49 34.60 -14.28
N GLU A 211 3.69 35.68 -14.31
CA GLU A 211 4.14 37.02 -14.71
C GLU A 211 5.29 37.50 -13.82
N TYR A 212 5.10 37.53 -12.49
CA TYR A 212 6.10 38.03 -11.55
C TYR A 212 7.36 37.16 -11.54
N LYS A 213 7.25 35.83 -11.61
CA LYS A 213 8.42 34.94 -11.70
C LYS A 213 9.17 35.12 -13.02
N SER A 214 8.47 35.35 -14.14
CA SER A 214 9.09 35.59 -15.45
C SER A 214 9.86 36.91 -15.45
N ARG A 215 9.27 37.95 -14.87
CA ARG A 215 9.95 39.25 -14.67
C ARG A 215 11.17 39.09 -13.75
N ALA A 216 11.04 38.35 -12.64
CA ALA A 216 12.16 38.07 -11.75
C ALA A 216 13.33 37.40 -12.48
N LEU A 217 13.03 36.41 -13.34
CA LEU A 217 14.03 35.74 -14.16
C LEU A 217 14.72 36.70 -15.12
N ALA A 218 13.99 37.61 -15.77
CA ALA A 218 14.55 38.60 -16.69
C ALA A 218 15.52 39.60 -16.01
N PHE A 219 15.29 39.91 -14.72
CA PHE A 219 16.19 40.74 -13.92
C PHE A 219 17.35 39.96 -13.27
N THR A 220 17.42 38.64 -13.48
CA THR A 220 18.49 37.81 -12.93
C THR A 220 19.73 37.90 -13.81
N LEU A 221 20.86 38.36 -13.28
CA LEU A 221 22.14 38.32 -13.99
C LEU A 221 22.62 36.88 -14.19
N ASP A 222 23.25 36.60 -15.32
CA ASP A 222 23.83 35.29 -15.61
C ASP A 222 24.85 34.89 -14.53
N GLY A 223 24.70 33.69 -13.99
CA GLY A 223 25.56 33.16 -12.90
C GLY A 223 25.10 33.49 -11.47
N HIS A 224 23.98 34.21 -11.30
CA HIS A 224 23.41 34.46 -9.97
C HIS A 224 22.88 33.16 -9.33
N SER A 225 23.16 32.96 -8.03
CA SER A 225 22.79 31.74 -7.29
C SER A 225 21.28 31.44 -7.33
N GLY A 226 20.44 32.47 -7.32
CA GLY A 226 18.98 32.35 -7.40
C GLY A 226 18.41 32.04 -8.79
N MET A 227 19.22 31.99 -9.86
CA MET A 227 18.75 31.69 -11.22
C MET A 227 18.05 30.33 -11.29
N LEU A 228 18.66 29.34 -10.63
CA LEU A 228 18.20 27.97 -10.67
C LEU A 228 16.84 27.79 -10.00
N ASP A 229 16.65 28.37 -8.80
CA ASP A 229 15.39 28.27 -8.06
C ASP A 229 14.24 28.97 -8.79
N ARG A 230 14.54 30.06 -9.49
CA ARG A 230 13.58 30.80 -10.32
C ARG A 230 13.12 29.96 -11.52
N LEU A 231 14.04 29.29 -12.21
CA LEU A 231 13.70 28.39 -13.33
C LEU A 231 12.83 27.23 -12.87
N VAL A 232 13.19 26.54 -11.78
CA VAL A 232 12.38 25.43 -11.25
C VAL A 232 10.99 25.92 -10.82
N SER A 233 10.92 27.09 -10.18
CA SER A 233 9.65 27.69 -9.75
C SER A 233 8.73 28.09 -10.91
N LEU A 234 9.29 28.53 -12.04
CA LEU A 234 8.55 28.78 -13.27
C LEU A 234 8.05 27.49 -13.90
N GLY A 235 8.92 26.47 -14.00
CA GLY A 235 8.55 25.15 -14.49
C GLY A 235 7.35 24.58 -13.74
N MET A 236 7.35 24.66 -12.40
CA MET A 236 6.23 24.19 -11.58
C MET A 236 4.94 24.96 -11.85
N SER A 237 5.02 26.28 -12.03
CA SER A 237 3.83 27.11 -12.28
C SER A 237 3.19 26.78 -13.64
N HIS A 238 4.01 26.49 -14.66
CA HIS A 238 3.53 26.03 -15.95
C HIS A 238 2.95 24.61 -15.88
N THR A 239 3.56 23.68 -15.13
CA THR A 239 2.95 22.36 -14.87
C THR A 239 1.59 22.48 -14.16
N ASP A 240 1.49 23.34 -13.15
CA ASP A 240 0.24 23.61 -12.42
C ASP A 240 -0.84 24.19 -13.37
N ARG A 241 -0.44 25.07 -14.29
CA ARG A 241 -1.35 25.67 -15.28
C ARG A 241 -1.81 24.67 -16.32
N PHE A 242 -0.91 23.82 -16.81
CA PHE A 242 -1.25 22.70 -17.67
C PHE A 242 -2.27 21.77 -17.00
N GLY A 243 -2.11 21.46 -15.72
CA GLY A 243 -3.07 20.63 -14.98
C GLY A 243 -4.48 21.23 -14.89
N ARG A 244 -4.65 22.54 -15.10
CA ARG A 244 -5.94 23.23 -15.10
C ARG A 244 -6.52 23.45 -16.49
N LEU A 245 -5.68 23.86 -17.44
CA LEU A 245 -6.12 24.31 -18.77
C LEU A 245 -5.83 23.29 -19.88
N GLU A 246 -4.94 22.33 -19.63
CA GLU A 246 -4.45 21.34 -20.59
C GLU A 246 -3.80 21.94 -21.86
N HIS A 247 -3.34 23.20 -21.80
CA HIS A 247 -2.64 23.85 -22.91
C HIS A 247 -1.23 23.31 -23.11
N LEU A 248 -0.91 22.85 -24.32
CA LEU A 248 0.38 22.23 -24.64
C LEU A 248 1.55 23.21 -24.52
N GLU A 249 1.34 24.51 -24.77
CA GLU A 249 2.39 25.52 -24.63
C GLU A 249 2.94 25.60 -23.19
N ASP A 250 2.13 25.23 -22.20
CA ASP A 250 2.56 25.17 -20.81
C ASP A 250 3.49 24.00 -20.53
N LEU A 251 3.23 22.84 -21.13
CA LEU A 251 4.16 21.71 -21.05
C LEU A 251 5.49 22.06 -21.71
N ASP A 252 5.48 22.68 -22.88
CA ASP A 252 6.69 23.09 -23.59
C ASP A 252 7.53 24.06 -22.76
N LYS A 253 6.89 25.07 -22.15
CA LYS A 253 7.57 26.00 -21.24
C LYS A 253 8.10 25.31 -19.98
N ALA A 254 7.33 24.38 -19.40
CA ALA A 254 7.79 23.62 -18.24
C ALA A 254 9.05 22.80 -18.59
N ILE A 255 9.05 22.12 -19.73
CA ILE A 255 10.20 21.35 -20.23
C ILE A 255 11.40 22.27 -20.47
N GLU A 256 11.21 23.44 -21.10
CA GLU A 256 12.27 24.43 -21.32
C GLU A 256 12.92 24.85 -19.99
N TYR A 257 12.12 25.28 -19.01
CA TYR A 257 12.64 25.78 -17.74
C TYR A 257 13.31 24.69 -16.91
N TYR A 258 12.73 23.49 -16.84
CA TYR A 258 13.36 22.36 -16.14
C TYR A 258 14.66 21.91 -16.83
N SER A 259 14.71 21.90 -18.16
CA SER A 259 15.93 21.55 -18.92
C SER A 259 17.05 22.56 -18.66
N ARG A 260 16.73 23.86 -18.66
CA ARG A 260 17.69 24.93 -18.32
C ARG A 260 18.17 24.82 -16.88
N ALA A 261 17.27 24.52 -15.93
CA ALA A 261 17.65 24.29 -14.54
C ALA A 261 18.59 23.08 -14.39
N LEU A 262 18.34 22.01 -15.15
CA LEU A 262 19.17 20.80 -15.14
C LEU A 262 20.60 21.08 -15.63
N ILE A 263 20.76 21.88 -16.69
CA ILE A 263 22.08 22.28 -17.22
C ILE A 263 22.90 23.06 -16.18
N LEU A 264 22.24 23.90 -15.38
CA LEU A 264 22.88 24.68 -14.32
C LEU A 264 23.15 23.88 -13.04
N THR A 265 22.65 22.65 -12.94
CA THR A 265 22.82 21.80 -11.77
C THR A 265 24.15 21.05 -11.84
N SER A 266 24.99 21.16 -10.82
CA SER A 266 26.18 20.31 -10.73
C SER A 266 25.78 18.84 -10.53
N GLY A 267 26.51 17.90 -11.13
CA GLY A 267 26.12 16.48 -11.20
C GLY A 267 25.92 15.77 -9.85
N GLY A 268 26.47 16.30 -8.76
CA GLY A 268 26.31 15.77 -7.39
C GLY A 268 25.33 16.54 -6.51
N HIS A 269 24.51 17.45 -7.06
CA HIS A 269 23.61 18.27 -6.26
C HIS A 269 22.47 17.43 -5.65
N PRO A 270 22.15 17.55 -4.35
CA PRO A 270 21.11 16.75 -3.68
C PRO A 270 19.72 16.82 -4.34
N ASP A 271 19.36 17.97 -4.92
CA ASP A 271 18.10 18.14 -5.64
C ASP A 271 18.04 17.53 -7.06
N MET A 272 19.14 16.98 -7.58
CA MET A 272 19.19 16.47 -8.96
C MET A 272 18.11 15.42 -9.27
N PRO A 273 17.85 14.40 -8.40
CA PRO A 273 16.78 13.43 -8.64
C PRO A 273 15.37 14.07 -8.67
N ARG A 274 15.14 15.07 -7.83
CA ARG A 274 13.86 15.81 -7.79
C ARG A 274 13.64 16.57 -9.11
N ARG A 275 14.68 17.24 -9.63
CA ARG A 275 14.62 17.98 -10.90
C ARG A 275 14.38 17.06 -12.09
N LEU A 276 15.08 15.92 -12.14
CA LEU A 276 14.85 14.89 -13.15
C LEU A 276 13.41 14.35 -13.10
N THR A 277 12.85 14.18 -11.91
CA THR A 277 11.45 13.76 -11.75
C THR A 277 10.45 14.76 -12.32
N CYS A 278 10.66 16.06 -12.08
CA CYS A 278 9.80 17.11 -12.63
C CYS A 278 9.86 17.11 -14.17
N LEU A 279 11.07 17.08 -14.73
CA LEU A 279 11.28 17.04 -16.19
C LEU A 279 10.66 15.80 -16.82
N ARG A 280 10.89 14.62 -16.23
CA ARG A 280 10.28 13.35 -16.62
C ARG A 280 8.75 13.42 -16.65
N SER A 281 8.14 14.03 -15.64
CA SER A 281 6.68 14.14 -15.55
C SER A 281 6.13 15.00 -16.69
N SER A 282 6.77 16.14 -17.01
CA SER A 282 6.36 16.97 -18.14
C SER A 282 6.50 16.26 -19.50
N TYR A 283 7.59 15.51 -19.72
CA TYR A 283 7.74 14.71 -20.95
C TYR A 283 6.69 13.59 -21.03
N SER A 284 6.42 12.90 -19.93
CA SER A 284 5.38 11.85 -19.87
C SER A 284 3.98 12.43 -20.15
N ASP A 285 3.68 13.61 -19.62
CA ASP A 285 2.42 14.31 -19.89
C ASP A 285 2.28 14.71 -21.35
N ARG A 286 3.36 15.25 -21.96
CA ARG A 286 3.38 15.62 -23.38
C ARG A 286 3.23 14.40 -24.28
N PHE A 287 3.92 13.30 -23.96
CA PHE A 287 3.75 12.01 -24.63
C PHE A 287 2.30 11.52 -24.56
N ARG A 288 1.65 11.55 -23.39
CA ARG A 288 0.25 11.12 -23.26
C ARG A 288 -0.72 11.92 -24.13
N ARG A 289 -0.41 13.18 -24.44
CA ARG A 289 -1.25 14.04 -25.27
C ARG A 289 -0.95 13.93 -26.76
N LEU A 290 0.32 13.85 -27.14
CA LEU A 290 0.76 13.93 -28.53
C LEU A 290 1.19 12.59 -29.14
N GLY A 291 1.59 11.63 -28.31
CA GLY A 291 2.11 10.32 -28.74
C GLY A 291 3.50 10.35 -29.36
N HIS A 292 4.25 11.46 -29.22
CA HIS A 292 5.61 11.59 -29.78
C HIS A 292 6.60 10.71 -29.04
N ILE A 293 7.19 9.73 -29.74
CA ILE A 293 8.08 8.74 -29.15
C ILE A 293 9.33 9.39 -28.54
N GLU A 294 9.80 10.51 -29.11
CA GLU A 294 10.95 11.27 -28.61
C GLU A 294 10.75 11.74 -27.16
N ASP A 295 9.51 12.06 -26.76
CA ASP A 295 9.18 12.44 -25.38
C ASP A 295 9.27 11.26 -24.42
N LEU A 296 8.91 10.07 -24.91
CA LEU A 296 9.03 8.85 -24.14
C LEU A 296 10.50 8.42 -23.98
N GLU A 297 11.31 8.58 -25.02
CA GLU A 297 12.77 8.39 -24.93
C GLU A 297 13.38 9.35 -23.89
N LYS A 298 12.95 10.62 -23.87
CA LYS A 298 13.38 11.59 -22.85
C LYS A 298 12.89 11.25 -21.44
N THR A 299 11.71 10.67 -21.32
CA THR A 299 11.20 10.14 -20.05
C THR A 299 12.10 9.02 -19.53
N ILE A 300 12.45 8.04 -20.38
CA ILE A 300 13.34 6.92 -20.04
C ILE A 300 14.75 7.40 -19.70
N GLU A 301 15.28 8.39 -20.42
CA GLU A 301 16.58 9.02 -20.12
C GLU A 301 16.59 9.65 -18.72
N CYS A 302 15.54 10.39 -18.38
CA CYS A 302 15.41 11.02 -17.06
C CYS A 302 15.27 9.97 -15.94
N ASP A 303 14.50 8.91 -16.18
CA ASP A 303 14.33 7.80 -15.23
C ASP A 303 15.66 7.08 -14.99
N SER A 304 16.41 6.76 -16.04
CA SER A 304 17.71 6.08 -15.95
C SER A 304 18.72 6.90 -15.14
N ARG A 305 18.83 8.20 -15.45
CA ARG A 305 19.71 9.12 -14.71
C ARG A 305 19.29 9.31 -13.26
N ALA A 306 17.99 9.29 -12.97
CA ALA A 306 17.51 9.37 -11.60
C ALA A 306 17.87 8.10 -10.81
N LEU A 307 17.76 6.92 -11.42
CA LEU A 307 18.13 5.64 -10.80
C LEU A 307 19.63 5.55 -10.49
N GLU A 308 20.51 6.12 -11.32
CA GLU A 308 21.96 6.17 -11.06
C GLU A 308 22.34 7.04 -9.85
N LEU A 309 21.49 8.01 -9.49
CA LEU A 309 21.77 9.00 -8.43
C LEU A 309 21.12 8.65 -7.09
N ILE A 310 20.10 7.79 -7.07
CA ILE A 310 19.38 7.44 -5.86
C ILE A 310 20.15 6.33 -5.12
N PRO A 311 20.48 6.50 -3.82
CA PRO A 311 21.11 5.45 -3.03
C PRO A 311 20.25 4.18 -2.95
N GLU A 312 20.88 3.01 -2.92
CA GLU A 312 20.19 1.70 -2.86
C GLU A 312 19.19 1.56 -1.70
N GLY A 313 19.42 2.29 -0.59
CA GLY A 313 18.57 2.28 0.60
C GLY A 313 17.36 3.22 0.55
N HIS A 314 17.15 3.97 -0.54
CA HIS A 314 16.08 4.97 -0.61
C HIS A 314 14.68 4.32 -0.69
N PRO A 315 13.70 4.77 0.12
CA PRO A 315 12.36 4.15 0.17
C PRO A 315 11.60 4.23 -1.15
N ASP A 316 11.83 5.28 -1.94
CA ASP A 316 11.17 5.45 -3.25
C ASP A 316 11.84 4.65 -4.38
N LEU A 317 13.02 4.04 -4.18
CA LEU A 317 13.73 3.36 -5.26
C LEU A 317 12.87 2.30 -5.99
N PRO A 318 12.04 1.48 -5.32
CA PRO A 318 11.13 0.55 -5.97
C PRO A 318 10.11 1.23 -6.90
N CYS A 319 9.51 2.34 -6.48
CA CYS A 319 8.52 3.04 -7.31
C CYS A 319 9.19 3.71 -8.52
N ARG A 320 10.47 4.11 -8.41
CA ARG A 320 11.27 4.61 -9.54
C ARG A 320 11.56 3.52 -10.57
N TYR A 321 11.99 2.33 -10.14
CA TYR A 321 12.14 1.20 -11.04
C TYR A 321 10.82 0.82 -11.71
N PHE A 322 9.72 0.84 -10.97
CA PHE A 322 8.40 0.57 -11.55
C PHE A 322 8.01 1.61 -12.61
N GLY A 323 8.22 2.90 -12.32
CA GLY A 323 7.99 3.99 -13.28
C GLY A 323 8.83 3.85 -14.56
N HIS A 324 10.12 3.57 -14.42
CA HIS A 324 11.01 3.29 -15.55
C HIS A 324 10.50 2.08 -16.37
N GLY A 325 10.07 1.00 -15.70
CA GLY A 325 9.51 -0.18 -16.34
C GLY A 325 8.24 0.12 -17.15
N LEU A 326 7.36 0.99 -16.65
CA LEU A 326 6.18 1.45 -17.38
C LEU A 326 6.55 2.30 -18.61
N SER A 327 7.50 3.21 -18.49
CA SER A 327 8.00 4.03 -19.61
C SER A 327 8.57 3.13 -20.73
N CYS A 328 9.40 2.14 -20.38
CA CYS A 328 9.93 1.18 -21.35
C CYS A 328 8.84 0.30 -21.98
N LEU A 329 7.84 -0.13 -21.22
CA LEU A 329 6.71 -0.91 -21.75
C LEU A 329 5.94 -0.09 -22.79
N SER A 330 5.60 1.15 -22.46
CA SER A 330 4.88 2.03 -23.38
C SER A 330 5.68 2.26 -24.66
N HIS A 331 7.02 2.35 -24.55
CA HIS A 331 7.87 2.51 -25.72
C HIS A 331 7.86 1.27 -26.61
N TYR A 332 7.89 0.08 -25.99
CA TYR A 332 7.72 -1.17 -26.72
C TYR A 332 6.36 -1.24 -27.43
N GLU A 333 5.27 -0.86 -26.78
CA GLU A 333 3.93 -0.86 -27.37
C GLU A 333 3.84 0.01 -28.64
N HIS A 334 4.60 1.10 -28.71
CA HIS A 334 4.61 2.01 -29.87
C HIS A 334 5.61 1.61 -30.96
N THR A 335 6.75 1.03 -30.59
CA THR A 335 7.87 0.75 -31.53
C THR A 335 8.04 -0.71 -31.90
N GLY A 336 7.48 -1.64 -31.12
CA GLY A 336 7.75 -3.07 -31.23
C GLY A 336 9.17 -3.49 -30.81
N SER A 337 9.97 -2.59 -30.22
CA SER A 337 11.37 -2.87 -29.89
C SER A 337 11.52 -3.76 -28.65
N VAL A 338 11.90 -5.02 -28.87
CA VAL A 338 12.06 -6.05 -27.83
C VAL A 338 13.08 -5.67 -26.75
N SER A 339 14.07 -4.83 -27.08
CA SER A 339 15.04 -4.32 -26.09
C SER A 339 14.35 -3.59 -24.95
N TYR A 340 13.38 -2.71 -25.26
CA TYR A 340 12.64 -1.97 -24.25
C TYR A 340 11.67 -2.87 -23.46
N LEU A 341 11.14 -3.93 -24.07
CA LEU A 341 10.36 -4.93 -23.35
C LEU A 341 11.22 -5.65 -22.29
N ASN A 342 12.45 -6.05 -22.64
CA ASN A 342 13.38 -6.69 -21.70
C ASN A 342 13.82 -5.71 -20.58
N SER A 343 14.06 -4.45 -20.91
CA SER A 343 14.33 -3.39 -19.93
C SER A 343 13.15 -3.18 -18.98
N SER A 344 11.92 -3.25 -19.49
CA SER A 344 10.70 -3.19 -18.68
C SER A 344 10.63 -4.34 -17.68
N PHE A 345 10.84 -5.57 -18.13
CA PHE A 345 10.86 -6.75 -17.25
C PHE A 345 11.97 -6.67 -16.18
N SER A 346 13.17 -6.26 -16.56
CA SER A 346 14.28 -6.07 -15.62
C SER A 346 13.94 -5.04 -14.54
N SER A 347 13.23 -3.97 -14.92
CA SER A 347 12.81 -2.91 -14.01
C SER A 347 11.69 -3.36 -13.06
N PHE A 348 10.69 -4.10 -13.55
CA PHE A 348 9.65 -4.65 -12.66
C PHE A 348 10.20 -5.72 -11.70
N ARG A 349 11.17 -6.53 -12.16
CA ARG A 349 11.91 -7.46 -11.31
C ARG A 349 12.65 -6.72 -10.18
N ALA A 350 13.41 -5.67 -10.53
CA ALA A 350 14.10 -4.85 -9.53
C ALA A 350 13.11 -4.20 -8.53
N ALA A 351 12.02 -3.62 -9.03
CA ALA A 351 11.01 -2.97 -8.21
C ALA A 351 10.35 -3.92 -7.18
N SER A 352 10.10 -5.17 -7.56
CA SER A 352 9.45 -6.16 -6.69
C SER A 352 10.41 -6.80 -5.66
N GLN A 353 11.71 -6.88 -5.97
CA GLN A 353 12.69 -7.58 -5.15
C GLN A 353 13.37 -6.69 -4.08
N LEU A 354 13.29 -5.36 -4.22
CA LEU A 354 13.87 -4.41 -3.25
C LEU A 354 13.11 -4.39 -1.91
N SER A 355 13.84 -4.61 -0.81
CA SER A 355 13.29 -4.66 0.56
C SER A 355 12.91 -3.30 1.16
N THR A 356 13.31 -2.20 0.51
CA THR A 356 12.91 -0.83 0.86
C THR A 356 11.44 -0.54 0.51
N GLY A 357 10.85 -1.33 -0.38
CA GLY A 357 9.49 -1.16 -0.87
C GLY A 357 8.42 -1.65 0.09
N VAL A 358 7.27 -1.00 0.01
CA VAL A 358 6.05 -1.43 0.70
C VAL A 358 5.63 -2.81 0.16
N PRO A 359 5.26 -3.80 1.00
CA PRO A 359 4.86 -5.13 0.54
C PRO A 359 3.72 -5.13 -0.47
N GLN A 360 2.73 -4.25 -0.29
CA GLN A 360 1.61 -4.07 -1.22
C GLN A 360 2.10 -3.65 -2.61
N ASP A 361 2.91 -2.59 -2.68
CA ASP A 361 3.49 -2.12 -3.93
C ASP A 361 4.35 -3.20 -4.60
N ARG A 362 5.22 -3.86 -3.83
CA ARG A 362 6.08 -4.94 -4.34
C ARG A 362 5.29 -6.09 -4.92
N PHE A 363 4.20 -6.50 -4.25
CA PHE A 363 3.30 -7.53 -4.76
C PHE A 363 2.62 -7.08 -6.05
N GLN A 364 2.11 -5.85 -6.12
CA GLN A 364 1.50 -5.30 -7.33
C GLN A 364 2.50 -5.24 -8.50
N TYR A 365 3.75 -4.85 -8.23
CA TYR A 365 4.81 -4.81 -9.23
C TYR A 365 5.15 -6.21 -9.74
N ALA A 366 5.25 -7.21 -8.85
CA ALA A 366 5.48 -8.61 -9.22
C ALA A 366 4.31 -9.19 -10.02
N LEU A 367 3.06 -8.89 -9.63
CA LEU A 367 1.86 -9.34 -10.35
C LEU A 367 1.80 -8.71 -11.75
N ARG A 368 2.12 -7.42 -11.88
CA ARG A 368 2.19 -6.73 -13.18
C ARG A 368 3.27 -7.34 -14.08
N TRP A 369 4.45 -7.62 -13.51
CA TRP A 369 5.53 -8.33 -14.20
C TRP A 369 5.07 -9.69 -14.72
N ALA A 370 4.46 -10.51 -13.87
CA ALA A 370 4.02 -11.86 -14.21
C ALA A 370 2.95 -11.88 -15.31
N LYS A 371 1.96 -10.97 -15.23
CA LYS A 371 0.92 -10.83 -16.27
C LYS A 371 1.52 -10.44 -17.62
N LEU A 372 2.41 -9.45 -17.66
CA LEU A 372 3.07 -9.03 -18.91
C LEU A 372 4.01 -10.12 -19.46
N ALA A 373 4.79 -10.78 -18.59
CA ALA A 373 5.64 -11.89 -18.98
C ALA A 373 4.82 -13.04 -19.58
N SER A 374 3.62 -13.31 -19.05
CA SER A 374 2.69 -14.30 -19.60
C SER A 374 2.12 -13.89 -20.97
N GLN A 375 1.80 -12.62 -21.18
CA GLN A 375 1.27 -12.14 -22.46
C GLN A 375 2.31 -12.22 -23.59
N HIS A 376 3.59 -11.99 -23.27
CA HIS A 376 4.68 -12.00 -24.24
C HIS A 376 5.47 -13.31 -24.28
N THR A 377 5.03 -14.35 -23.56
CA THR A 377 5.72 -15.67 -23.48
C THR A 377 7.21 -15.52 -23.11
N HIS A 378 7.51 -14.63 -22.16
CA HIS A 378 8.88 -14.34 -21.73
C HIS A 378 9.47 -15.52 -20.95
N PRO A 379 10.76 -15.87 -21.11
CA PRO A 379 11.39 -17.01 -20.42
C PRO A 379 11.29 -16.91 -18.89
N ASP A 380 11.37 -15.70 -18.32
CA ASP A 380 11.34 -15.47 -16.87
C ASP A 380 9.93 -15.51 -16.25
N ILE A 381 8.92 -16.02 -16.97
CA ILE A 381 7.52 -16.10 -16.47
C ILE A 381 7.43 -16.83 -15.12
N ILE A 382 8.22 -17.89 -14.94
CA ILE A 382 8.25 -18.67 -13.70
C ILE A 382 8.81 -17.85 -12.54
N ASP A 383 9.87 -17.08 -12.78
CA ASP A 383 10.47 -16.23 -11.73
C ASP A 383 9.55 -15.06 -11.34
N ALA A 384 8.80 -14.52 -12.31
CA ALA A 384 7.82 -13.48 -12.05
C ALA A 384 6.67 -13.98 -11.16
N TYR A 385 6.05 -15.12 -11.51
CA TYR A 385 5.01 -15.73 -10.69
C TYR A 385 5.55 -16.21 -9.34
N ARG A 386 6.76 -16.76 -9.28
CA ARG A 386 7.42 -17.12 -8.01
C ARG A 386 7.52 -15.92 -7.08
N THR A 387 8.00 -14.79 -7.61
CA THR A 387 8.13 -13.55 -6.83
C THR A 387 6.77 -13.08 -6.30
N ALA A 388 5.71 -13.13 -7.11
CA ALA A 388 4.36 -12.77 -6.68
C ALA A 388 3.80 -13.74 -5.61
N ILE A 389 4.00 -15.05 -5.79
CA ILE A 389 3.56 -16.10 -4.85
C ILE A 389 4.30 -15.97 -3.50
N ASP A 390 5.61 -15.73 -3.50
CA ASP A 390 6.41 -15.58 -2.28
C ASP A 390 6.05 -14.29 -1.49
N LEU A 391 5.55 -13.26 -2.17
CA LEU A 391 5.07 -12.02 -1.55
C LEU A 391 3.63 -12.11 -1.05
N LEU A 392 2.84 -13.09 -1.51
CA LEU A 392 1.41 -13.21 -1.20
C LEU A 392 1.11 -13.25 0.32
N PRO A 393 1.85 -13.98 1.17
CA PRO A 393 1.60 -13.99 2.62
C PRO A 393 1.91 -12.66 3.31
N GLN A 394 2.82 -11.84 2.75
CA GLN A 394 3.12 -10.50 3.26
C GLN A 394 2.10 -9.46 2.77
N PHE A 395 1.51 -9.70 1.59
CA PHE A 395 0.49 -8.85 1.00
C PHE A 395 -0.86 -8.98 1.72
N ILE A 396 -1.37 -10.22 1.86
CA ILE A 396 -2.64 -10.46 2.55
C ILE A 396 -2.37 -10.64 4.04
N TRP A 397 -2.26 -9.53 4.77
CA TRP A 397 -1.87 -9.53 6.19
C TRP A 397 -3.06 -9.81 7.14
N LEU A 398 -2.88 -10.69 8.14
CA LEU A 398 -3.93 -11.05 9.11
C LEU A 398 -4.36 -9.91 10.05
N GLY A 399 -3.51 -8.89 10.22
CA GLY A 399 -3.86 -7.71 11.02
C GLY A 399 -4.52 -6.57 10.24
N ALA A 400 -4.71 -6.73 8.92
CA ALA A 400 -5.42 -5.74 8.11
C ALA A 400 -6.93 -5.74 8.46
N THR A 401 -7.61 -4.62 8.19
CA THR A 401 -9.06 -4.54 8.42
C THR A 401 -9.79 -5.51 7.47
N PRO A 402 -10.97 -6.05 7.84
CA PRO A 402 -11.73 -6.95 6.97
C PRO A 402 -12.01 -6.38 5.57
N HIS A 403 -12.23 -5.07 5.47
CA HIS A 403 -12.45 -4.39 4.19
C HIS A 403 -11.18 -4.37 3.33
N GLN A 404 -10.01 -4.07 3.92
CA GLN A 404 -8.75 -4.07 3.20
C GLN A 404 -8.36 -5.48 2.76
N GLN A 405 -8.58 -6.48 3.62
CA GLN A 405 -8.35 -7.89 3.28
C GLN A 405 -9.18 -8.35 2.09
N TYR A 406 -10.46 -7.94 2.02
CA TYR A 406 -11.31 -8.27 0.88
C TYR A 406 -10.78 -7.68 -0.44
N HIS A 407 -10.34 -6.41 -0.40
CA HIS A 407 -9.71 -5.75 -1.56
C HIS A 407 -8.42 -6.46 -1.98
N ASP A 408 -7.56 -6.81 -1.01
CA ASP A 408 -6.28 -7.47 -1.27
C ASP A 408 -6.50 -8.88 -1.86
N ILE A 409 -7.45 -9.66 -1.32
CA ILE A 409 -7.83 -10.97 -1.86
C ILE A 409 -8.34 -10.85 -3.31
N SER A 410 -9.19 -9.86 -3.60
CA SER A 410 -9.68 -9.62 -4.97
C SER A 410 -8.55 -9.29 -5.93
N THR A 411 -7.52 -8.57 -5.48
CA THR A 411 -6.34 -8.25 -6.31
C THR A 411 -5.54 -9.51 -6.67
N ALA A 412 -5.54 -10.52 -5.80
CA ALA A 412 -4.83 -11.79 -5.98
C ALA A 412 -5.70 -12.92 -6.56
N GLU A 413 -6.96 -12.66 -6.92
CA GLU A 413 -7.96 -13.69 -7.27
C GLU A 413 -7.49 -14.64 -8.39
N THR A 414 -6.88 -14.10 -9.45
CA THR A 414 -6.43 -14.91 -10.60
C THR A 414 -5.03 -15.48 -10.45
N LEU A 415 -4.25 -15.02 -9.45
CA LEU A 415 -2.82 -15.33 -9.33
C LEU A 415 -2.54 -16.84 -9.29
N ALA A 416 -3.30 -17.57 -8.46
CA ALA A 416 -3.15 -19.03 -8.33
C ALA A 416 -3.35 -19.75 -9.66
N SER A 417 -4.37 -19.29 -10.41
CA SER A 417 -4.71 -19.84 -11.70
C SER A 417 -3.61 -19.53 -12.70
N ASP A 418 -3.30 -18.26 -12.91
CA ASP A 418 -2.36 -17.83 -13.94
C ASP A 418 -0.95 -18.42 -13.71
N ALA A 419 -0.51 -18.49 -12.45
CA ALA A 419 0.76 -19.11 -12.07
C ALA A 419 0.78 -20.61 -12.40
N ALA A 420 -0.27 -21.36 -12.05
CA ALA A 420 -0.35 -22.78 -12.35
C ALA A 420 -0.38 -23.05 -13.87
N SER A 421 -1.09 -22.22 -14.65
CA SER A 421 -1.09 -22.32 -16.12
C SER A 421 0.30 -22.07 -16.71
N ALA A 422 1.03 -21.09 -16.17
CA ALA A 422 2.41 -20.83 -16.57
C ALA A 422 3.31 -22.04 -16.30
N ALA A 423 3.22 -22.65 -15.13
CA ALA A 423 3.98 -23.85 -14.78
C ALA A 423 3.62 -25.07 -15.64
N ILE A 424 2.33 -25.29 -15.94
CA ILE A 424 1.85 -26.35 -16.85
C ILE A 424 2.42 -26.16 -18.27
N ARG A 425 2.44 -24.93 -18.79
CA ARG A 425 3.03 -24.62 -20.11
C ARG A 425 4.55 -24.87 -20.14
N SER A 426 5.23 -24.76 -19.00
CA SER A 426 6.63 -25.14 -18.84
C SER A 426 6.83 -26.63 -18.51
N SER A 427 5.76 -27.45 -18.53
CA SER A 427 5.76 -28.87 -18.17
C SER A 427 6.22 -29.18 -16.73
N ASP A 428 6.15 -28.20 -15.83
CA ASP A 428 6.45 -28.36 -14.40
C ASP A 428 5.14 -28.53 -13.60
N TYR A 429 4.58 -29.74 -13.67
CA TYR A 429 3.30 -30.07 -13.04
C TYR A 429 3.37 -30.09 -11.52
N SER A 430 4.54 -30.41 -10.97
CA SER A 430 4.81 -30.35 -9.53
C SER A 430 4.70 -28.90 -9.05
N LEU A 431 5.37 -27.97 -9.72
CA LEU A 431 5.30 -26.55 -9.37
C LEU A 431 3.89 -25.98 -9.56
N ALA A 432 3.17 -26.40 -10.61
CA ALA A 432 1.79 -26.02 -10.84
C ALA A 432 0.89 -26.40 -9.66
N LEU A 433 1.05 -27.62 -9.14
CA LEU A 433 0.33 -28.10 -7.96
C LEU A 433 0.73 -27.31 -6.70
N GLU A 434 2.04 -27.10 -6.47
CA GLU A 434 2.56 -26.35 -5.32
C GLU A 434 1.98 -24.93 -5.27
N TRP A 435 1.97 -24.20 -6.39
CA TRP A 435 1.46 -22.84 -6.46
C TRP A 435 -0.06 -22.75 -6.34
N LEU A 436 -0.78 -23.65 -7.00
CA LEU A 436 -2.23 -23.69 -6.91
C LEU A 436 -2.67 -23.96 -5.47
N GLU A 437 -2.02 -24.90 -4.80
CA GLU A 437 -2.29 -25.24 -3.41
C GLU A 437 -1.91 -24.09 -2.46
N HIS A 438 -0.71 -23.52 -2.60
CA HIS A 438 -0.24 -22.45 -1.71
C HIS A 438 -1.13 -21.23 -1.74
N ALA A 439 -1.42 -20.71 -2.94
CA ALA A 439 -2.23 -19.50 -3.08
C ALA A 439 -3.66 -19.72 -2.56
N ARG A 440 -4.24 -20.91 -2.80
CA ARG A 440 -5.55 -21.28 -2.25
C ARG A 440 -5.52 -21.37 -0.73
N CYS A 441 -4.50 -21.99 -0.13
CA CYS A 441 -4.35 -22.08 1.32
C CYS A 441 -4.21 -20.71 1.97
N VAL A 442 -3.42 -19.80 1.39
CA VAL A 442 -3.29 -18.43 1.91
C VAL A 442 -4.64 -17.71 1.85
N VAL A 443 -5.30 -17.70 0.69
CA VAL A 443 -6.60 -17.04 0.52
C VAL A 443 -7.71 -17.68 1.38
N TRP A 444 -7.79 -19.01 1.47
CA TRP A 444 -8.82 -19.73 2.23
C TRP A 444 -8.63 -19.62 3.73
N SER A 445 -7.40 -19.79 4.23
CA SER A 445 -7.12 -19.66 5.68
C SER A 445 -7.46 -18.24 6.18
N GLN A 446 -7.32 -17.24 5.31
CA GLN A 446 -7.57 -15.85 5.64
C GLN A 446 -9.04 -15.43 5.43
N SER A 447 -9.71 -15.96 4.39
CA SER A 447 -11.10 -15.61 4.04
C SER A 447 -12.15 -16.27 4.94
N LEU A 448 -11.91 -17.50 5.41
CA LEU A 448 -12.87 -18.28 6.19
C LEU A 448 -12.61 -18.26 7.70
N MET A 449 -11.61 -17.48 8.17
CA MET A 449 -11.12 -17.55 9.55
C MET A 449 -10.89 -18.99 10.02
N LEU A 450 -10.46 -19.87 9.11
CA LEU A 450 -10.10 -21.25 9.45
C LEU A 450 -8.74 -21.25 10.14
N CYS A 451 -8.44 -22.28 10.94
CA CYS A 451 -7.17 -22.44 11.64
C CYS A 451 -5.99 -22.18 10.69
N SER A 452 -5.33 -21.03 10.87
CA SER A 452 -4.12 -20.68 10.16
C SER A 452 -2.93 -21.42 10.81
N PRO A 453 -1.83 -21.68 10.09
CA PRO A 453 -0.56 -22.03 10.73
C PRO A 453 -0.16 -21.06 11.86
N LEU A 454 -0.62 -19.79 11.79
CA LEU A 454 -0.44 -18.80 12.86
C LEU A 454 -1.26 -19.07 14.12
N ASP A 455 -2.37 -19.80 14.02
CA ASP A 455 -3.21 -20.19 15.16
C ASP A 455 -2.61 -21.39 15.90
N GLN A 456 -1.81 -22.21 15.21
CA GLN A 456 -1.10 -23.36 15.78
C GLN A 456 0.24 -22.98 16.42
N LEU A 457 0.89 -21.92 15.93
CA LEU A 457 2.19 -21.47 16.44
C LEU A 457 2.20 -21.14 17.95
N PRO A 458 1.17 -20.50 18.56
CA PRO A 458 1.15 -20.25 20.00
C PRO A 458 1.24 -21.52 20.87
N SER A 459 0.68 -22.63 20.38
CA SER A 459 0.72 -23.93 21.07
C SER A 459 2.13 -24.54 21.08
N SER A 460 2.96 -24.22 20.08
CA SER A 460 4.34 -24.70 19.96
C SER A 460 5.35 -23.71 20.55
N ASP A 461 5.25 -22.43 20.20
CA ASP A 461 6.09 -21.34 20.72
C ASP A 461 5.30 -20.00 20.74
N SER A 462 4.76 -19.67 21.92
CA SER A 462 4.03 -18.42 22.12
C SER A 462 4.90 -17.16 21.96
N HIS A 463 6.21 -17.24 22.21
CA HIS A 463 7.09 -16.07 22.15
C HIS A 463 7.35 -15.67 20.70
N LEU A 464 7.68 -16.62 19.82
CA LEU A 464 7.85 -16.38 18.38
C LEU A 464 6.55 -15.89 17.75
N ALA A 465 5.39 -16.42 18.15
CA ALA A 465 4.09 -15.96 17.68
C ALA A 465 3.83 -14.47 18.00
N THR A 466 4.11 -14.04 19.24
CA THR A 466 3.95 -12.64 19.66
C THR A 466 4.93 -11.72 18.95
N GLN A 467 6.19 -12.13 18.78
CA GLN A 467 7.18 -11.36 18.03
C GLN A 467 6.81 -11.17 16.57
N LEU A 468 6.28 -12.21 15.92
CA LEU A 468 5.88 -12.15 14.50
C LEU A 468 4.74 -11.17 14.31
N LYS A 469 3.72 -11.24 15.18
CA LYS A 469 2.60 -10.30 15.18
C LYS A 469 3.08 -8.86 15.41
N ALA A 470 3.97 -8.63 16.38
CA ALA A 470 4.47 -7.30 16.69
C ALA A 470 5.28 -6.67 15.53
N ILE A 471 6.22 -7.42 14.94
CA ILE A 471 7.04 -6.95 13.82
C ILE A 471 6.16 -6.68 12.60
N ALA A 472 5.23 -7.57 12.29
CA ALA A 472 4.37 -7.42 11.12
C ALA A 472 3.40 -6.23 11.26
N VAL A 473 2.88 -5.94 12.46
CA VAL A 473 2.10 -4.71 12.72
C VAL A 473 2.96 -3.46 12.53
N GLN A 474 4.20 -3.43 13.04
CA GLN A 474 5.11 -2.31 12.82
C GLN A 474 5.46 -2.13 11.34
N PHE A 475 5.67 -3.25 10.64
CA PHE A 475 5.95 -3.25 9.20
C PHE A 475 4.76 -2.69 8.43
N TYR A 476 3.53 -3.11 8.74
CA TYR A 476 2.30 -2.59 8.12
C TYR A 476 2.06 -1.11 8.45
N ASN A 477 2.19 -0.69 9.71
CA ASN A 477 1.99 0.71 10.09
C ASN A 477 3.03 1.66 9.48
N SER A 478 4.23 1.17 9.13
CA SER A 478 5.24 1.94 8.39
C SER A 478 4.88 2.22 6.92
N THR A 479 3.78 1.65 6.45
CA THR A 479 3.29 1.76 5.06
C THR A 479 2.06 2.68 4.93
N SER A 480 1.30 2.87 6.01
CA SER A 480 0.16 3.79 6.04
C SER A 480 0.64 5.24 6.21
N SER A 481 0.79 5.94 5.08
CA SER A 481 1.23 7.34 4.99
C SER A 481 0.31 8.39 5.64
N GLU A 482 -0.72 7.99 6.40
CA GLU A 482 -1.66 8.92 7.06
C GLU A 482 -1.23 9.34 8.47
N ILE A 483 -0.24 8.68 9.08
CA ILE A 483 0.35 9.16 10.33
C ILE A 483 1.62 9.94 10.00
N GLN A 484 1.46 11.24 9.78
CA GLN A 484 2.55 12.21 9.81
C GLN A 484 3.30 12.05 11.14
N VAL A 485 4.43 11.33 11.12
CA VAL A 485 5.45 11.47 12.16
C VAL A 485 6.36 12.60 11.68
N PRO A 486 6.29 13.82 12.24
CA PRO A 486 6.96 15.01 11.68
C PRO A 486 8.49 15.00 11.83
N SER A 487 9.11 13.87 12.19
CA SER A 487 10.47 13.80 12.75
C SER A 487 11.45 12.95 11.94
N MET A 488 11.02 12.16 10.95
CA MET A 488 11.91 11.20 10.28
C MET A 488 12.26 11.62 8.85
N THR A 489 13.54 11.53 8.49
CA THR A 489 14.01 11.75 7.12
C THR A 489 13.71 10.51 6.25
N LEU A 490 13.64 10.69 4.93
CA LEU A 490 13.42 9.58 3.98
C LEU A 490 14.46 8.46 4.12
N GLU A 491 15.71 8.80 4.42
CA GLU A 491 16.78 7.84 4.67
C GLU A 491 16.53 7.00 5.93
N GLN A 492 16.01 7.62 7.00
CA GLN A 492 15.66 6.90 8.22
C GLN A 492 14.46 5.97 7.99
N ILE A 493 13.48 6.37 7.18
CA ILE A 493 12.35 5.53 6.79
C ILE A 493 12.85 4.32 5.98
N GLY A 494 13.74 4.55 5.01
CA GLY A 494 14.38 3.47 4.23
C GLY A 494 15.12 2.47 5.11
N HIS A 495 16.00 2.94 5.99
CA HIS A 495 16.72 2.08 6.94
C HIS A 495 15.80 1.31 7.89
N GLN A 496 14.73 1.95 8.37
CA GLN A 496 13.74 1.28 9.23
C GLN A 496 13.04 0.14 8.49
N ARG A 497 12.65 0.35 7.22
CA ARG A 497 12.02 -0.69 6.40
C ARG A 497 12.96 -1.86 6.14
N ILE A 498 14.22 -1.60 5.76
CA ILE A 498 15.23 -2.65 5.57
C ILE A 498 15.41 -3.46 6.86
N ARG A 499 15.48 -2.78 8.01
CA ARG A 499 15.63 -3.43 9.31
C ARG A 499 14.44 -4.33 9.65
N LEU A 500 13.21 -3.82 9.49
CA LEU A 500 11.98 -4.58 9.76
C LEU A 500 11.84 -5.77 8.82
N ALA A 501 12.13 -5.61 7.53
CA ALA A 501 12.13 -6.69 6.55
C ALA A 501 13.13 -7.80 6.92
N SER A 502 14.34 -7.40 7.34
CA SER A 502 15.39 -8.33 7.78
C SER A 502 14.98 -9.10 9.05
N GLN A 503 14.38 -8.41 10.03
CA GLN A 503 13.87 -9.03 11.25
C GLN A 503 12.73 -10.01 10.96
N TYR A 504 11.79 -9.62 10.09
CA TYR A 504 10.70 -10.47 9.67
C TYR A 504 11.22 -11.76 9.00
N GLN A 505 12.16 -11.64 8.06
CA GLN A 505 12.78 -12.80 7.41
C GLN A 505 13.54 -13.69 8.39
N SER A 506 14.29 -13.10 9.33
CA SER A 506 15.00 -13.85 10.37
C SER A 506 14.03 -14.64 11.25
N LEU A 507 12.89 -14.05 11.61
CA LEU A 507 11.89 -14.69 12.44
C LEU A 507 11.19 -15.84 11.70
N LEU A 508 10.83 -15.65 10.42
CA LEU A 508 10.32 -16.75 9.59
C LEU A 508 11.32 -17.90 9.49
N ALA A 509 12.61 -17.60 9.35
CA ALA A 509 13.66 -18.63 9.32
C ALA A 509 13.81 -19.37 10.67
N GLN A 510 13.55 -18.71 11.80
CA GLN A 510 13.52 -19.36 13.12
C GLN A 510 12.30 -20.27 13.27
N ILE A 511 11.12 -19.81 12.87
CA ILE A 511 9.88 -20.61 12.91
C ILE A 511 10.03 -21.86 12.04
N ARG A 512 10.62 -21.74 10.86
CA ARG A 512 10.85 -22.88 9.94
C ARG A 512 11.85 -23.93 10.44
N ARG A 513 12.53 -23.70 11.57
CA ARG A 513 13.37 -24.70 12.24
C ARG A 513 12.59 -25.52 13.27
N LEU A 514 11.37 -25.11 13.61
CA LEU A 514 10.52 -25.87 14.51
C LEU A 514 9.97 -27.10 13.77
N PRO A 515 9.87 -28.27 14.44
CA PRO A 515 9.21 -29.44 13.88
C PRO A 515 7.77 -29.09 13.47
N GLU A 516 7.32 -29.57 12.31
CA GLU A 516 5.98 -29.34 11.71
C GLU A 516 5.78 -27.95 11.07
N PHE A 517 6.72 -27.02 11.25
CA PHE A 517 6.66 -25.66 10.69
C PHE A 517 7.68 -25.44 9.55
N GLU A 518 8.28 -26.49 8.99
CA GLU A 518 9.35 -26.39 7.99
C GLU A 518 8.91 -25.60 6.74
N ASP A 519 7.65 -25.76 6.35
CA ASP A 519 7.02 -25.09 5.21
C ASP A 519 6.24 -23.82 5.62
N PHE A 520 6.47 -23.25 6.82
CA PHE A 520 5.66 -22.15 7.35
C PHE A 520 5.65 -20.93 6.43
N LEU A 521 4.44 -20.55 5.99
CA LEU A 521 4.18 -19.50 4.99
C LEU A 521 4.98 -19.70 3.68
N GLN A 522 5.19 -20.95 3.26
CA GLN A 522 5.77 -21.32 1.97
C GLN A 522 4.90 -22.35 1.24
N PRO A 523 5.07 -22.51 -0.09
CA PRO A 523 4.40 -23.59 -0.82
C PRO A 523 4.80 -24.97 -0.29
N VAL A 524 3.80 -25.75 0.11
CA VAL A 524 3.98 -27.16 0.50
C VAL A 524 4.47 -27.93 -0.72
N LYS A 525 5.59 -28.64 -0.58
CA LYS A 525 6.25 -29.32 -1.71
C LYS A 525 5.44 -30.49 -2.26
N ALA A 526 5.52 -30.68 -3.58
CA ALA A 526 4.76 -31.71 -4.29
C ALA A 526 5.05 -33.12 -3.76
N ASN A 527 6.26 -33.40 -3.27
CA ASN A 527 6.64 -34.68 -2.66
C ASN A 527 5.95 -34.98 -1.31
N LYS A 528 5.48 -33.94 -0.61
CA LYS A 528 4.68 -34.06 0.61
C LYS A 528 3.21 -34.19 0.23
N LEU A 529 2.76 -33.41 -0.75
CA LEU A 529 1.41 -33.51 -1.32
C LEU A 529 1.15 -34.86 -2.00
N SER A 530 2.15 -35.51 -2.61
CA SER A 530 1.97 -36.81 -3.26
C SER A 530 1.52 -37.92 -2.30
N ARG A 531 1.83 -37.78 -1.01
CA ARG A 531 1.52 -38.77 0.03
C ARG A 531 0.04 -38.81 0.43
N VAL A 532 -0.77 -37.86 -0.03
CA VAL A 532 -2.21 -37.79 0.27
C VAL A 532 -3.02 -38.89 -0.43
N ALA A 533 -2.57 -39.35 -1.60
CA ALA A 533 -3.27 -40.34 -2.40
C ALA A 533 -3.02 -41.74 -1.82
N ARG A 534 -3.83 -42.18 -0.85
CA ARG A 534 -3.77 -43.53 -0.26
C ARG A 534 -4.89 -44.46 -0.72
N ASN A 535 -6.12 -43.95 -0.71
CA ASN A 535 -7.33 -44.74 -0.98
C ASN A 535 -7.76 -44.70 -2.45
N GLY A 536 -7.14 -43.84 -3.24
CA GLY A 536 -7.46 -43.59 -4.65
C GLY A 536 -6.74 -42.34 -5.17
N PRO A 537 -6.79 -42.08 -6.48
CA PRO A 537 -6.26 -40.86 -7.07
C PRO A 537 -6.95 -39.60 -6.55
N VAL A 538 -6.16 -38.55 -6.37
CA VAL A 538 -6.67 -37.18 -6.19
C VAL A 538 -6.52 -36.43 -7.50
N VAL A 539 -7.63 -35.91 -8.02
CA VAL A 539 -7.70 -35.20 -9.29
C VAL A 539 -7.99 -33.73 -9.02
N VAL A 540 -6.98 -32.89 -9.22
CA VAL A 540 -7.10 -31.43 -9.12
C VAL A 540 -7.52 -30.91 -10.48
N VAL A 541 -8.74 -30.36 -10.56
CA VAL A 541 -9.33 -29.90 -11.82
C VAL A 541 -9.45 -28.39 -11.79
N LYS A 542 -8.88 -27.74 -12.78
CA LYS A 542 -8.80 -26.29 -12.84
C LYS A 542 -9.14 -25.80 -14.25
N CYS A 543 -9.90 -24.72 -14.35
CA CYS A 543 -10.28 -24.13 -15.62
C CYS A 543 -9.54 -22.82 -15.88
N ASN A 544 -9.10 -22.62 -17.12
CA ASN A 544 -8.59 -21.36 -17.66
C ASN A 544 -9.54 -20.84 -18.75
N THR A 545 -9.21 -19.69 -19.34
CA THR A 545 -9.96 -19.10 -20.46
C THR A 545 -10.06 -20.05 -21.66
N ASP A 546 -8.98 -20.78 -21.94
CA ASP A 546 -8.85 -21.53 -23.20
C ASP A 546 -9.21 -23.01 -23.04
N CYS A 547 -8.88 -23.61 -21.89
CA CYS A 547 -9.09 -25.04 -21.62
C CYS A 547 -9.19 -25.32 -20.11
N CYS A 548 -9.51 -26.57 -19.80
CA CYS A 548 -9.48 -27.13 -18.47
C CYS A 548 -8.29 -28.08 -18.34
N ASP A 549 -7.67 -28.11 -17.17
CA ASP A 549 -6.48 -28.87 -16.86
C ASP A 549 -6.78 -29.80 -15.67
N ALA A 550 -6.37 -31.07 -15.77
CA ALA A 550 -6.45 -32.04 -14.69
C ALA A 550 -5.05 -32.49 -14.27
N LEU A 551 -4.71 -32.27 -12.99
CA LEU A 551 -3.48 -32.77 -12.36
C LEU A 551 -3.83 -33.97 -11.47
N PHE A 552 -3.03 -35.03 -11.58
CA PHE A 552 -3.27 -36.30 -10.91
C PHE A 552 -2.20 -36.59 -9.89
N ILE A 553 -2.64 -36.84 -8.66
CA ILE A 553 -1.84 -37.39 -7.58
C ILE A 553 -2.21 -38.87 -7.46
N MET A 554 -1.30 -39.74 -7.88
CA MET A 554 -1.54 -41.19 -7.92
C MET A 554 -0.98 -41.88 -6.67
N PRO A 555 -1.67 -42.90 -6.14
CA PRO A 555 -1.15 -43.66 -5.01
C PRO A 555 0.21 -44.31 -5.31
N GLY A 556 1.18 -44.06 -4.42
CA GLY A 556 2.52 -44.62 -4.49
C GLY A 556 3.46 -43.99 -5.53
N TRP A 557 3.07 -42.88 -6.16
CA TRP A 557 3.92 -42.18 -7.13
C TRP A 557 4.38 -40.83 -6.58
N ASP A 558 5.64 -40.49 -6.86
CA ASP A 558 6.24 -39.22 -6.47
C ASP A 558 6.09 -38.12 -7.54
N THR A 559 5.56 -38.47 -8.72
CA THR A 559 5.40 -37.56 -9.86
C THR A 559 3.93 -37.22 -10.10
N ILE A 560 3.68 -35.94 -10.38
CA ILE A 560 2.35 -35.43 -10.75
C ILE A 560 2.13 -35.66 -12.24
N ARG A 561 0.99 -36.28 -12.58
CA ARG A 561 0.57 -36.44 -13.98
C ARG A 561 -0.42 -35.37 -14.41
N TYR A 562 -0.53 -35.18 -15.72
CA TYR A 562 -1.32 -34.12 -16.34
C TYR A 562 -2.17 -34.66 -17.49
N LEU A 563 -3.40 -34.14 -17.59
CA LEU A 563 -4.31 -34.33 -18.72
C LEU A 563 -4.91 -32.99 -19.11
N ALA A 564 -4.82 -32.64 -20.40
CA ALA A 564 -5.54 -31.50 -20.98
C ALA A 564 -6.99 -31.89 -21.26
N LEU A 565 -7.93 -31.02 -20.91
CA LEU A 565 -9.37 -31.16 -21.16
C LEU A 565 -9.83 -29.98 -22.06
N PRO A 566 -9.53 -30.01 -23.37
CA PRO A 566 -9.71 -28.87 -24.26
C PRO A 566 -11.19 -28.54 -24.52
N ASP A 567 -12.08 -29.50 -24.34
CA ASP A 567 -13.51 -29.33 -24.59
C ASP A 567 -14.21 -28.57 -23.46
N PHE A 568 -13.56 -28.28 -22.33
CA PHE A 568 -14.14 -27.49 -21.25
C PHE A 568 -13.32 -26.24 -20.97
N ASN A 569 -13.96 -25.10 -20.77
CA ASN A 569 -13.29 -23.82 -20.50
C ASN A 569 -14.09 -22.96 -19.51
N GLU A 570 -13.50 -21.83 -19.08
CA GLU A 570 -14.09 -20.97 -18.05
C GLU A 570 -15.49 -20.48 -18.44
N GLN A 571 -15.70 -20.13 -19.71
CA GLN A 571 -17.02 -19.72 -20.22
C GLN A 571 -18.06 -20.83 -20.06
N LYS A 572 -17.72 -22.07 -20.42
CA LYS A 572 -18.59 -23.24 -20.20
C LYS A 572 -18.84 -23.49 -18.71
N ALA A 573 -17.84 -23.27 -17.85
CA ALA A 573 -18.01 -23.40 -16.40
C ALA A 573 -19.03 -22.40 -15.85
N HIS A 574 -18.94 -21.13 -16.25
CA HIS A 574 -19.89 -20.10 -15.85
C HIS A 574 -21.29 -20.35 -16.40
N GLN A 575 -21.39 -20.77 -17.67
CA GLN A 575 -22.66 -21.13 -18.29
C GLN A 575 -23.31 -22.31 -17.56
N ALA A 576 -22.55 -23.39 -17.32
CA ALA A 576 -23.04 -24.57 -16.60
C ALA A 576 -23.48 -24.23 -15.17
N ARG A 577 -22.77 -23.33 -14.48
CA ARG A 577 -23.20 -22.84 -13.16
C ARG A 577 -24.51 -22.05 -13.26
N SER A 578 -24.61 -21.14 -14.23
CA SER A 578 -25.83 -20.35 -14.44
C SER A 578 -27.03 -21.25 -14.77
N ASP A 579 -26.84 -22.24 -15.63
CA ASP A 579 -27.88 -23.21 -16.02
C ASP A 579 -28.26 -24.16 -14.89
N LEU A 580 -27.35 -24.43 -13.95
CA LEU A 580 -27.66 -25.15 -12.72
C LEU A 580 -28.45 -24.27 -11.73
N GLU A 581 -28.15 -22.97 -11.66
CA GLU A 581 -28.83 -22.02 -10.76
C GLU A 581 -30.22 -21.59 -11.28
N ALA A 582 -30.44 -21.49 -12.60
CA ALA A 582 -31.66 -20.95 -13.18
C ALA A 582 -32.95 -21.73 -12.83
N PRO A 583 -32.98 -23.08 -12.88
CA PRO A 583 -34.14 -23.87 -12.44
C PRO A 583 -34.45 -23.71 -10.95
N LEU A 584 -33.41 -23.55 -10.12
CA LEU A 584 -33.53 -23.42 -8.66
C LEU A 584 -34.14 -22.07 -8.25
N ARG A 585 -33.89 -21.00 -9.02
CA ARG A 585 -34.52 -19.68 -8.81
C ARG A 585 -36.00 -19.65 -9.20
N TYR A 586 -36.40 -20.43 -10.20
CA TYR A 586 -37.79 -20.47 -10.70
C TYR A 586 -38.71 -21.39 -9.88
N MET A 587 -38.15 -22.36 -9.15
CA MET A 587 -38.86 -23.30 -8.28
C MET A 587 -38.95 -22.86 -6.80
N ASN A 588 -38.68 -21.57 -6.49
CA ASN A 588 -38.60 -21.02 -5.12
C ASN A 588 -37.63 -21.79 -4.18
N LEU A 589 -36.48 -22.26 -4.67
CA LEU A 589 -35.47 -22.97 -3.86
C LEU A 589 -34.28 -22.10 -3.42
N ARG A 590 -34.16 -20.85 -3.90
CA ARG A 590 -33.29 -19.79 -3.33
C ARG A 590 -33.93 -18.40 -3.56
N GLU A 591 -34.34 -17.70 -2.51
CA GLU A 591 -34.77 -16.31 -2.58
C GLU A 591 -33.58 -15.34 -2.53
N ARG A 592 -33.27 -14.67 -3.67
CA ARG A 592 -32.71 -13.31 -3.70
C ARG A 592 -32.79 -12.71 -5.13
N GLY A 593 -33.72 -11.75 -5.35
CA GLY A 593 -33.59 -10.67 -6.33
C GLY A 593 -34.40 -10.71 -7.64
N VAL A 594 -35.29 -9.70 -7.79
CA VAL A 594 -36.01 -9.13 -8.95
C VAL A 594 -36.52 -10.06 -10.07
N LYS A 595 -37.85 -10.17 -10.17
CA LYS A 595 -38.60 -10.83 -11.25
C LYS A 595 -38.30 -10.19 -12.62
N PHE A 596 -37.59 -10.88 -13.48
CA PHE A 596 -37.70 -10.68 -14.93
C PHE A 596 -38.76 -11.65 -15.48
N LEU A 597 -39.88 -11.08 -15.91
CA LEU A 597 -40.94 -11.81 -16.60
C LEU A 597 -40.51 -12.06 -18.05
N GLY A 598 -40.29 -13.33 -18.39
CA GLY A 598 -40.39 -13.82 -19.76
C GLY A 598 -39.14 -14.50 -20.31
N GLN A 599 -39.11 -15.83 -20.22
CA GLN A 599 -38.69 -16.73 -21.31
C GLN A 599 -39.14 -18.18 -21.00
N PRO A 600 -39.52 -18.99 -22.00
CA PRO A 600 -39.99 -20.35 -21.80
C PRO A 600 -38.81 -21.28 -21.42
N VAL A 601 -38.93 -21.95 -20.27
CA VAL A 601 -37.91 -22.85 -19.70
C VAL A 601 -37.84 -24.16 -20.52
N HIS A 602 -36.67 -24.47 -21.07
CA HIS A 602 -36.37 -25.82 -21.59
C HIS A 602 -36.36 -26.83 -20.43
N LYS A 603 -37.14 -27.90 -20.56
CA LYS A 603 -37.48 -28.87 -19.50
C LYS A 603 -36.33 -29.72 -18.91
N ASP A 604 -35.07 -29.55 -19.32
CA ASP A 604 -33.95 -30.36 -18.79
C ASP A 604 -32.58 -29.64 -18.81
N GLN A 605 -32.51 -28.46 -18.18
CA GLN A 605 -31.25 -27.73 -18.04
C GLN A 605 -30.22 -28.49 -17.16
N ILE A 606 -30.68 -29.19 -16.11
CA ILE A 606 -29.79 -29.97 -15.23
C ILE A 606 -29.18 -31.15 -15.99
N GLY A 607 -29.98 -31.92 -16.74
CA GLY A 607 -29.47 -33.03 -17.54
C GLY A 607 -28.43 -32.59 -18.58
N SER A 608 -28.64 -31.42 -19.20
CA SER A 608 -27.67 -30.82 -20.13
C SER A 608 -26.34 -30.45 -19.46
N VAL A 609 -26.39 -29.89 -18.24
CA VAL A 609 -25.19 -29.60 -17.43
C VAL A 609 -24.46 -30.89 -17.08
N LEU A 610 -25.16 -31.91 -16.56
CA LEU A 610 -24.56 -33.19 -16.17
C LEU A 610 -23.95 -33.94 -17.35
N LEU A 611 -24.59 -33.88 -18.52
CA LEU A 611 -24.07 -34.44 -19.78
C LEU A 611 -22.79 -33.72 -20.23
N THR A 612 -22.76 -32.38 -20.11
CA THR A 612 -21.58 -31.58 -20.45
C THR A 612 -20.40 -31.91 -19.53
N LEU A 613 -20.62 -31.97 -18.21
CA LEU A 613 -19.59 -32.38 -17.25
C LEU A 613 -19.09 -33.80 -17.50
N TRP A 614 -19.99 -34.71 -17.89
CA TRP A 614 -19.63 -36.08 -18.24
C TRP A 614 -18.72 -36.13 -19.45
N ARG A 615 -19.14 -35.54 -20.57
CA ARG A 615 -18.42 -35.60 -21.85
C ARG A 615 -17.09 -34.84 -21.79
N ASP A 616 -17.09 -33.64 -21.22
CA ASP A 616 -15.99 -32.70 -21.37
C ASP A 616 -14.95 -32.81 -20.23
N ILE A 617 -15.29 -33.42 -19.09
CA ILE A 617 -14.39 -33.55 -17.92
C ILE A 617 -14.29 -34.99 -17.42
N VAL A 618 -15.40 -35.55 -16.94
CA VAL A 618 -15.36 -36.77 -16.12
C VAL A 618 -15.00 -38.00 -16.94
N LYS A 619 -15.63 -38.21 -18.09
CA LYS A 619 -15.34 -39.36 -18.94
C LYS A 619 -13.87 -39.38 -19.41
N PRO A 620 -13.29 -38.27 -19.92
CA PRO A 620 -11.85 -38.21 -20.23
C PRO A 620 -10.95 -38.53 -19.03
N VAL A 621 -11.30 -38.06 -17.83
CA VAL A 621 -10.55 -38.35 -16.60
C VAL A 621 -10.62 -39.85 -16.25
N LEU A 622 -11.80 -40.46 -16.33
CA LEU A 622 -11.97 -41.89 -16.05
C LEU A 622 -11.28 -42.77 -17.10
N ASP A 623 -11.32 -42.36 -18.37
CA ASP A 623 -10.62 -43.04 -19.46
C ASP A 623 -9.10 -43.03 -19.24
N TYR A 624 -8.55 -41.87 -18.87
CA TYR A 624 -7.13 -41.72 -18.53
C TYR A 624 -6.69 -42.57 -17.34
N LEU A 625 -7.58 -42.76 -16.36
CA LEU A 625 -7.35 -43.62 -15.19
C LEU A 625 -7.55 -45.12 -15.49
N GLY A 626 -8.14 -45.47 -16.63
CA GLY A 626 -8.52 -46.84 -16.97
C GLY A 626 -9.71 -47.36 -16.14
N TYR A 627 -10.61 -46.47 -15.71
CA TYR A 627 -11.75 -46.82 -14.85
C TYR A 627 -13.07 -47.05 -15.60
N LEU A 628 -13.05 -47.00 -16.94
CA LEU A 628 -14.23 -47.25 -17.77
C LEU A 628 -14.45 -48.74 -18.13
N ASP A 629 -13.48 -49.61 -17.82
CA ASP A 629 -13.59 -51.05 -18.02
C ASP A 629 -14.60 -51.69 -17.05
N ASP A 630 -15.05 -52.93 -17.29
CA ASP A 630 -16.11 -53.61 -16.51
C ASP A 630 -15.70 -53.90 -15.05
N ILE A 631 -15.73 -52.87 -14.19
CA ILE A 631 -15.44 -52.96 -12.76
C ILE A 631 -16.65 -53.57 -12.04
N PRO A 632 -16.46 -54.59 -11.18
CA PRO A 632 -17.53 -55.12 -10.34
C PRO A 632 -18.11 -54.02 -9.43
N VAL A 633 -19.43 -53.90 -9.39
CA VAL A 633 -20.16 -52.91 -8.57
C VAL A 633 -19.82 -53.04 -7.07
N GLU A 634 -19.42 -54.23 -6.63
CA GLU A 634 -19.05 -54.52 -5.24
C GLU A 634 -17.67 -53.94 -4.84
N SER A 635 -16.87 -53.45 -5.79
CA SER A 635 -15.51 -52.95 -5.55
C SER A 635 -15.15 -51.76 -6.45
N LEU A 636 -16.02 -50.75 -6.51
CA LEU A 636 -15.73 -49.53 -7.26
C LEU A 636 -14.51 -48.80 -6.68
N PRO A 637 -13.55 -48.34 -7.51
CA PRO A 637 -12.43 -47.53 -7.04
C PRO A 637 -12.90 -46.16 -6.53
N HIS A 638 -12.11 -45.57 -5.66
CA HIS A 638 -12.36 -44.25 -5.08
C HIS A 638 -11.61 -43.16 -5.86
N ILE A 639 -12.25 -42.01 -6.06
CA ILE A 639 -11.63 -40.81 -6.61
C ILE A 639 -11.93 -39.61 -5.71
N THR A 640 -10.91 -38.78 -5.47
CA THR A 640 -11.10 -37.52 -4.76
C THR A 640 -10.94 -36.35 -5.71
N TRP A 641 -11.99 -35.56 -5.89
CA TRP A 641 -12.02 -34.36 -6.70
C TRP A 641 -11.56 -33.15 -5.88
N CYS A 642 -10.60 -32.40 -6.41
CA CYS A 642 -10.18 -31.11 -5.87
C CYS A 642 -10.43 -30.02 -6.93
N PRO A 643 -11.69 -29.61 -7.16
CA PRO A 643 -12.00 -28.60 -8.16
C PRO A 643 -11.54 -27.19 -7.73
N ALA A 644 -11.17 -26.37 -8.71
CA ALA A 644 -10.77 -24.99 -8.53
C ALA A 644 -11.69 -24.00 -9.28
N GLY A 645 -11.84 -22.80 -8.73
CA GLY A 645 -12.69 -21.75 -9.31
C GLY A 645 -14.15 -22.17 -9.43
N THR A 646 -14.80 -21.78 -10.52
CA THR A 646 -16.23 -22.04 -10.80
C THR A 646 -16.59 -23.54 -10.80
N LEU A 647 -15.65 -24.43 -11.13
CA LEU A 647 -15.85 -25.88 -11.10
C LEU A 647 -16.22 -26.39 -9.69
N SER A 648 -15.85 -25.68 -8.63
CA SER A 648 -16.17 -26.05 -7.24
C SER A 648 -17.68 -26.02 -6.95
N PHE A 649 -18.47 -25.36 -7.81
CA PHE A 649 -19.92 -25.29 -7.71
C PHE A 649 -20.64 -26.31 -8.62
N LEU A 650 -19.90 -27.14 -9.37
CA LEU A 650 -20.45 -28.07 -10.35
C LEU A 650 -20.40 -29.52 -9.83
N PRO A 651 -21.48 -30.31 -9.98
CA PRO A 651 -21.58 -31.63 -9.39
C PRO A 651 -20.89 -32.70 -10.25
N LEU A 652 -19.55 -32.75 -10.24
CA LEU A 652 -18.77 -33.76 -10.98
C LEU A 652 -19.16 -35.20 -10.60
N HIS A 653 -19.64 -35.41 -9.37
CA HIS A 653 -20.06 -36.71 -8.83
C HIS A 653 -21.43 -37.17 -9.34
N ALA A 654 -22.18 -36.29 -9.99
CA ALA A 654 -23.45 -36.61 -10.62
C ALA A 654 -23.36 -36.55 -12.16
N ALA A 655 -22.17 -36.27 -12.71
CA ALA A 655 -21.96 -36.18 -14.14
C ALA A 655 -22.35 -37.50 -14.81
N GLY A 656 -23.19 -37.41 -15.84
CA GLY A 656 -23.57 -38.57 -16.63
C GLY A 656 -24.45 -38.22 -17.82
N ASP A 657 -24.49 -39.12 -18.79
CA ASP A 657 -25.55 -39.18 -19.78
C ASP A 657 -26.71 -40.02 -19.23
N TYR A 658 -27.72 -39.35 -18.70
CA TYR A 658 -28.89 -40.01 -18.10
C TYR A 658 -29.81 -40.67 -19.13
N SER A 659 -29.62 -40.38 -20.42
CA SER A 659 -30.35 -41.05 -21.51
C SER A 659 -29.80 -42.45 -21.82
N GLN A 660 -28.58 -42.77 -21.35
CA GLN A 660 -27.90 -44.04 -21.59
C GLN A 660 -27.68 -44.83 -20.30
N PRO A 661 -27.76 -46.18 -20.34
CA PRO A 661 -27.36 -47.02 -19.22
C PRO A 661 -25.83 -47.02 -19.06
N ARG A 662 -25.34 -47.20 -17.82
CA ARG A 662 -23.90 -47.24 -17.48
C ARG A 662 -23.12 -46.09 -18.11
N SER A 663 -23.58 -44.87 -17.88
CA SER A 663 -22.99 -43.65 -18.44
C SER A 663 -22.97 -42.53 -17.40
N ARG A 664 -22.91 -42.91 -16.12
CA ARG A 664 -22.88 -41.99 -14.98
C ARG A 664 -21.66 -42.33 -14.15
N ILE A 665 -20.99 -41.31 -13.62
CA ILE A 665 -19.76 -41.49 -12.85
C ILE A 665 -19.90 -42.50 -11.71
N PHE A 666 -21.04 -42.52 -11.01
CA PHE A 666 -21.29 -43.43 -9.91
C PHE A 666 -21.46 -44.90 -10.35
N ASP A 667 -21.58 -45.18 -11.65
CA ASP A 667 -21.51 -46.55 -12.18
C ASP A 667 -20.06 -47.08 -12.19
N TYR A 668 -19.05 -46.20 -12.05
CA TYR A 668 -17.63 -46.51 -12.22
C TYR A 668 -16.76 -46.22 -11.00
N VAL A 669 -17.08 -45.17 -10.23
CA VAL A 669 -16.23 -44.71 -9.13
C VAL A 669 -17.04 -44.16 -7.96
N ILE A 670 -16.49 -44.30 -6.75
CA ILE A 670 -16.96 -43.59 -5.56
C ILE A 670 -16.28 -42.22 -5.52
N SER A 671 -17.06 -41.14 -5.60
CA SER A 671 -16.53 -39.77 -5.62
C SER A 671 -16.50 -39.14 -4.23
N SER A 672 -15.41 -38.47 -3.89
CA SER A 672 -15.30 -37.56 -2.75
C SER A 672 -14.73 -36.21 -3.18
N TYR A 673 -14.87 -35.18 -2.33
CA TYR A 673 -14.35 -33.85 -2.60
C TYR A 673 -13.39 -33.42 -1.50
N THR A 674 -12.38 -32.65 -1.89
CA THR A 674 -11.55 -31.90 -0.94
C THR A 674 -11.46 -30.45 -1.37
N PRO A 675 -11.54 -29.48 -0.45
CA PRO A 675 -11.36 -28.06 -0.78
C PRO A 675 -9.92 -27.74 -1.18
N THR A 676 -8.96 -28.40 -0.56
CA THR A 676 -7.53 -28.26 -0.86
C THR A 676 -6.82 -29.61 -0.71
N VAL A 677 -5.66 -29.77 -1.31
CA VAL A 677 -4.89 -31.02 -1.19
C VAL A 677 -4.30 -31.16 0.21
N THR A 678 -3.88 -30.05 0.83
CA THR A 678 -3.34 -30.00 2.19
C THR A 678 -4.35 -30.45 3.24
N ALA A 679 -5.65 -30.24 3.02
CA ALA A 679 -6.69 -30.72 3.93
C ALA A 679 -6.65 -32.26 4.11
N LEU A 680 -6.21 -33.00 3.08
CA LEU A 680 -6.03 -34.44 3.16
C LEU A 680 -4.75 -34.85 3.91
N LEU A 681 -3.80 -33.94 4.16
CA LEU A 681 -2.62 -34.23 4.98
C LEU A 681 -2.97 -34.25 6.47
N ALA A 682 -3.84 -33.34 6.93
CA ALA A 682 -4.24 -33.23 8.34
C ALA A 682 -5.06 -34.43 8.83
N SER A 683 -5.81 -35.08 7.93
CA SER A 683 -6.55 -36.31 8.25
C SER A 683 -5.65 -37.56 8.32
N ASN A 684 -4.36 -37.46 8.00
CA ASN A 684 -3.42 -38.58 7.97
C ASN A 684 -2.58 -38.74 9.27
N SER A 685 -2.59 -37.75 10.18
CA SER A 685 -1.78 -37.74 11.41
C SER A 685 -2.44 -38.46 12.59
N SER A 686 -3.74 -38.75 12.54
CA SER A 686 -4.36 -39.71 13.47
C SER A 686 -3.90 -41.12 13.07
N SER A 687 -2.95 -41.67 13.81
CA SER A 687 -2.54 -43.07 13.71
C SER A 687 -3.77 -43.96 13.68
N LEU A 688 -3.88 -44.79 12.64
CA LEU A 688 -4.70 -45.99 12.63
C LEU A 688 -4.14 -46.96 13.66
N ASP A 689 -4.28 -46.65 14.95
CA ASP A 689 -3.98 -47.58 16.02
C ASP A 689 -5.01 -48.72 15.93
N GLN A 690 -4.48 -49.94 15.77
CA GLN A 690 -5.21 -51.19 15.61
C GLN A 690 -5.95 -51.64 16.89
N GLY A 691 -6.42 -50.68 17.70
CA GLY A 691 -7.16 -50.91 18.94
C GLY A 691 -8.22 -49.84 19.29
N CYS A 692 -8.54 -48.90 18.39
CA CYS A 692 -9.53 -47.86 18.67
C CYS A 692 -10.99 -48.38 18.69
N PRO A 693 -11.88 -47.76 19.51
CA PRO A 693 -13.32 -48.03 19.50
C PRO A 693 -13.94 -47.81 18.11
N LEU A 694 -15.11 -48.41 17.85
CA LEU A 694 -15.87 -48.16 16.62
C LEU A 694 -16.01 -46.65 16.39
N ARG A 695 -15.68 -46.17 15.18
CA ARG A 695 -15.91 -44.78 14.77
C ARG A 695 -17.37 -44.41 14.97
N SER A 696 -17.66 -43.17 15.35
CA SER A 696 -19.02 -42.70 15.57
C SER A 696 -19.54 -41.87 14.39
N LEU A 697 -20.78 -42.14 13.97
CA LEU A 697 -21.48 -41.48 12.87
C LEU A 697 -22.75 -40.81 13.40
N LEU A 698 -22.85 -39.51 13.14
CA LEU A 698 -24.06 -38.72 13.30
C LEU A 698 -24.78 -38.59 11.96
N THR A 699 -26.05 -38.97 11.89
CA THR A 699 -26.94 -38.67 10.76
C THR A 699 -27.94 -37.58 11.14
N VAL A 700 -28.06 -36.55 10.30
CA VAL A 700 -29.04 -35.47 10.47
C VAL A 700 -29.98 -35.49 9.28
N GLY A 701 -31.27 -35.72 9.52
CA GLY A 701 -32.31 -35.67 8.50
C GLY A 701 -33.25 -34.52 8.71
N GLN A 702 -33.45 -33.69 7.69
CA GLN A 702 -34.48 -32.65 7.72
C GLN A 702 -35.36 -32.82 6.47
N ALA A 703 -36.31 -33.74 6.56
CA ALA A 703 -37.25 -34.03 5.47
C ALA A 703 -38.30 -32.92 5.35
N THR A 704 -38.68 -32.30 6.48
CA THR A 704 -39.66 -31.21 6.52
C THR A 704 -39.04 -29.92 7.09
N THR A 705 -38.31 -29.19 6.24
CA THR A 705 -37.72 -27.91 6.64
C THR A 705 -38.74 -26.76 6.57
N PRO A 706 -38.91 -25.96 7.66
CA PRO A 706 -39.78 -24.78 7.62
C PRO A 706 -39.40 -23.80 6.51
N GLY A 707 -40.37 -23.37 5.71
CA GLY A 707 -40.16 -22.43 4.61
C GLY A 707 -39.58 -23.03 3.31
N HIS A 708 -39.34 -24.34 3.25
CA HIS A 708 -38.84 -25.02 2.05
C HIS A 708 -39.72 -26.19 1.61
N ASN A 709 -39.52 -26.65 0.37
CA ASN A 709 -40.21 -27.82 -0.16
C ASN A 709 -39.74 -29.11 0.55
N PRO A 710 -40.63 -30.09 0.81
CA PRO A 710 -40.24 -31.35 1.44
C PRO A 710 -39.18 -32.14 0.66
N LEU A 711 -38.29 -32.82 1.37
CA LEU A 711 -37.26 -33.72 0.84
C LEU A 711 -37.59 -35.18 1.21
N PRO A 712 -38.55 -35.84 0.54
CA PRO A 712 -38.98 -37.18 0.91
C PRO A 712 -37.89 -38.25 0.73
N GLY A 713 -36.85 -37.96 -0.05
CA GLY A 713 -35.68 -38.83 -0.24
C GLY A 713 -34.77 -38.95 0.98
N THR A 714 -34.84 -38.01 1.92
CA THR A 714 -34.06 -38.02 3.17
C THR A 714 -34.35 -39.27 4.01
N VAL A 715 -35.61 -39.69 4.11
CA VAL A 715 -36.02 -40.86 4.90
C VAL A 715 -35.40 -42.17 4.38
N PRO A 716 -35.56 -42.53 3.10
CA PRO A 716 -34.89 -43.70 2.56
C PRO A 716 -33.37 -43.55 2.56
N GLU A 717 -32.80 -42.37 2.31
CA GLU A 717 -31.35 -42.13 2.39
C GLU A 717 -30.78 -42.51 3.76
N LEU A 718 -31.37 -42.00 4.85
CA LEU A 718 -30.91 -42.33 6.21
C LEU A 718 -31.06 -43.80 6.56
N ALA A 719 -32.13 -44.46 6.08
CA ALA A 719 -32.32 -45.90 6.27
C ALA A 719 -31.21 -46.70 5.56
N HIS A 720 -30.79 -46.29 4.36
CA HIS A 720 -29.66 -46.93 3.67
C HIS A 720 -28.35 -46.70 4.43
N VAL A 721 -28.08 -45.50 4.93
CA VAL A 721 -26.88 -45.20 5.73
C VAL A 721 -26.84 -46.05 7.01
N GLN A 722 -27.98 -46.16 7.72
CA GLN A 722 -28.08 -46.99 8.92
C GLN A 722 -27.82 -48.47 8.62
N ALA A 723 -28.39 -49.00 7.53
CA ALA A 723 -28.16 -50.39 7.11
C ALA A 723 -26.69 -50.68 6.79
N HIS A 724 -25.98 -49.74 6.15
CA HIS A 724 -24.57 -49.92 5.77
C HIS A 724 -23.59 -49.77 6.94
N THR A 725 -24.00 -49.07 8.01
CA THR A 725 -23.17 -48.76 9.19
C THR A 725 -23.40 -49.73 10.34
N HIS A 726 -24.42 -50.59 10.24
CA HIS A 726 -24.72 -51.64 11.21
C HIS A 726 -23.48 -52.50 11.50
N ASN A 727 -23.07 -52.56 12.77
CA ASN A 727 -21.86 -53.24 13.28
C ASN A 727 -20.51 -52.70 12.75
N LYS A 728 -20.48 -51.56 12.05
CA LYS A 728 -19.26 -50.92 11.51
C LYS A 728 -18.95 -49.57 12.13
N ALA A 729 -19.96 -48.85 12.63
CA ALA A 729 -19.81 -47.59 13.36
C ALA A 729 -20.85 -47.49 14.48
N GLN A 730 -20.55 -46.71 15.53
CA GLN A 730 -21.57 -46.23 16.46
C GLN A 730 -22.48 -45.26 15.71
N TYR A 731 -23.80 -45.42 15.81
CA TYR A 731 -24.78 -44.65 15.02
C TYR A 731 -25.68 -43.83 15.92
N SER A 732 -25.74 -42.52 15.66
CA SER A 732 -26.67 -41.58 16.28
C SER A 732 -27.42 -40.81 15.19
N GLN A 733 -28.68 -40.46 15.43
CA GLN A 733 -29.53 -39.82 14.44
C GLN A 733 -30.34 -38.68 15.06
N LEU A 734 -30.45 -37.56 14.35
CA LEU A 734 -31.32 -36.42 14.66
C LEU A 734 -32.23 -36.17 13.45
N VAL A 735 -33.55 -36.19 13.64
CA VAL A 735 -34.51 -36.03 12.53
C VAL A 735 -35.52 -34.94 12.81
N ASP A 736 -35.80 -34.14 11.78
CA ASP A 736 -36.83 -33.09 11.73
C ASP A 736 -36.84 -32.20 12.98
N ASP A 737 -37.78 -32.38 13.91
CA ASP A 737 -37.92 -31.58 15.13
C ASP A 737 -36.71 -31.68 16.08
N GLU A 738 -35.96 -32.78 16.04
CA GLU A 738 -34.76 -33.00 16.87
C GLU A 738 -33.48 -32.37 16.26
N ALA A 739 -33.51 -32.06 14.96
CA ALA A 739 -32.39 -31.51 14.21
C ALA A 739 -32.36 -29.97 14.31
N THR A 740 -32.09 -29.46 15.51
CA THR A 740 -31.87 -28.02 15.78
C THR A 740 -30.40 -27.65 15.61
N THR A 741 -30.10 -26.37 15.39
CA THR A 741 -28.71 -25.87 15.28
C THR A 741 -27.85 -26.24 16.47
N THR A 742 -28.35 -26.06 17.70
CA THR A 742 -27.63 -26.41 18.93
C THR A 742 -27.44 -27.91 19.08
N SER A 743 -28.50 -28.72 18.92
CA SER A 743 -28.39 -30.18 19.09
C SER A 743 -27.45 -30.82 18.07
N VAL A 744 -27.43 -30.30 16.84
CA VAL A 744 -26.51 -30.77 15.80
C VAL A 744 -25.08 -30.36 16.14
N LEU A 745 -24.81 -29.11 16.55
CA LEU A 745 -23.46 -28.67 16.95
C LEU A 745 -22.91 -29.49 18.12
N ASP A 746 -23.70 -29.68 19.17
CA ASP A 746 -23.31 -30.48 20.34
C ASP A 746 -23.00 -31.94 19.94
N ALA A 747 -23.83 -32.51 19.07
CA ALA A 747 -23.61 -33.86 18.58
C ALA A 747 -22.35 -33.97 17.69
N MET A 748 -22.06 -32.95 16.88
CA MET A 748 -20.86 -32.93 16.02
C MET A 748 -19.55 -33.01 16.83
N GLU A 749 -19.49 -32.48 18.05
CA GLU A 749 -18.30 -32.56 18.92
C GLU A 749 -17.97 -34.00 19.33
N HIS A 750 -18.98 -34.87 19.39
CA HIS A 750 -18.87 -36.24 19.90
C HIS A 750 -18.80 -37.31 18.79
N HIS A 751 -18.82 -36.90 17.51
CA HIS A 751 -18.87 -37.82 16.37
C HIS A 751 -17.74 -37.60 15.37
N ASP A 752 -17.13 -38.69 14.89
CA ASP A 752 -16.05 -38.64 13.89
C ASP A 752 -16.58 -38.29 12.49
N TRP A 753 -17.79 -38.75 12.18
CA TRP A 753 -18.44 -38.61 10.88
C TRP A 753 -19.81 -37.96 11.02
N VAL A 754 -20.14 -37.09 10.07
CA VAL A 754 -21.44 -36.42 10.00
C VAL A 754 -22.02 -36.59 8.60
N HIS A 755 -23.26 -37.06 8.53
CA HIS A 755 -24.02 -37.18 7.31
C HIS A 755 -25.26 -36.28 7.40
N LEU A 756 -25.34 -35.29 6.52
CA LEU A 756 -26.40 -34.27 6.50
C LEU A 756 -27.31 -34.51 5.29
N ALA A 757 -28.58 -34.82 5.53
CA ALA A 757 -29.61 -34.99 4.53
C ALA A 757 -30.70 -33.90 4.71
N CYS A 758 -30.41 -32.70 4.21
CA CYS A 758 -31.20 -31.48 4.41
C CYS A 758 -31.00 -30.45 3.28
N HIS A 759 -31.78 -29.37 3.27
CA HIS A 759 -31.51 -28.22 2.39
C HIS A 759 -30.22 -27.50 2.79
N ALA A 760 -29.55 -26.89 1.82
CA ALA A 760 -28.33 -26.10 2.06
C ALA A 760 -28.34 -24.76 1.31
N HIS A 761 -27.70 -23.76 1.91
CA HIS A 761 -27.53 -22.42 1.37
C HIS A 761 -26.05 -22.10 1.13
N GLN A 762 -25.75 -21.48 -0.01
CA GLN A 762 -24.44 -20.89 -0.28
C GLN A 762 -24.59 -19.39 -0.43
N ASN A 763 -23.87 -18.64 0.39
CA ASN A 763 -23.87 -17.19 0.36
C ASN A 763 -22.60 -16.69 -0.36
N VAL A 764 -22.74 -16.32 -1.63
CA VAL A 764 -21.62 -15.90 -2.49
C VAL A 764 -20.97 -14.59 -2.00
N THR A 765 -21.75 -13.72 -1.34
CA THR A 765 -21.26 -12.43 -0.82
C THR A 765 -20.54 -12.56 0.52
N ASN A 766 -20.93 -13.53 1.34
CA ASN A 766 -20.26 -13.82 2.61
C ASN A 766 -20.24 -15.35 2.80
N PRO A 767 -19.17 -16.03 2.36
CA PRO A 767 -19.08 -17.49 2.39
C PRO A 767 -19.29 -18.10 3.77
N THR A 768 -18.92 -17.40 4.86
CA THR A 768 -19.08 -17.87 6.24
C THR A 768 -20.56 -17.99 6.67
N LYS A 769 -21.47 -17.30 5.98
CA LYS A 769 -22.94 -17.40 6.16
C LYS A 769 -23.59 -18.46 5.25
N SER A 770 -22.80 -19.27 4.57
CA SER A 770 -23.30 -20.50 3.94
C SER A 770 -23.57 -21.53 5.02
N GLY A 771 -24.51 -22.45 4.81
CA GLY A 771 -24.90 -23.38 5.87
C GLY A 771 -26.00 -24.36 5.47
N PHE A 772 -26.46 -25.12 6.45
CA PHE A 772 -27.48 -26.15 6.30
C PHE A 772 -28.77 -25.71 7.00
N TYR A 773 -29.91 -25.82 6.33
CA TYR A 773 -31.19 -25.48 6.94
C TYR A 773 -31.62 -26.59 7.89
N LEU A 774 -31.72 -26.23 9.16
CA LEU A 774 -32.18 -27.10 10.23
C LEU A 774 -33.58 -26.66 10.69
N ARG A 775 -34.04 -27.19 11.82
CA ARG A 775 -35.42 -27.00 12.29
C ARG A 775 -35.76 -25.56 12.67
N ASP A 776 -34.79 -24.88 13.27
CA ASP A 776 -34.90 -23.60 13.96
C ASP A 776 -34.21 -22.47 13.19
N ASP A 777 -33.04 -22.74 12.61
CA ASP A 777 -32.29 -21.77 11.78
C ASP A 777 -31.30 -22.47 10.83
N ILE A 778 -30.49 -21.68 10.12
CA ILE A 778 -29.36 -22.13 9.32
C ILE A 778 -28.17 -22.43 10.25
N LEU A 779 -27.68 -23.66 10.23
CA LEU A 779 -26.37 -24.00 10.77
C LEU A 779 -25.30 -23.47 9.81
N ASP A 780 -24.80 -22.27 10.09
CA ASP A 780 -23.80 -21.62 9.24
C ASP A 780 -22.37 -22.11 9.51
N LEU A 781 -21.50 -21.95 8.50
CA LEU A 781 -20.11 -22.36 8.59
C LEU A 781 -19.35 -21.59 9.68
N ALA A 782 -19.71 -20.32 9.94
CA ALA A 782 -19.10 -19.54 11.01
C ALA A 782 -19.30 -20.19 12.38
N SER A 783 -20.51 -20.69 12.66
CA SER A 783 -20.87 -21.37 13.91
C SER A 783 -20.11 -22.69 14.07
N ILE A 784 -20.02 -23.48 12.99
CA ILE A 784 -19.26 -24.74 12.99
C ILE A 784 -17.76 -24.48 13.28
N VAL A 785 -17.17 -23.47 12.65
CA VAL A 785 -15.74 -23.13 12.82
C VAL A 785 -15.45 -22.56 14.22
N GLN A 786 -16.37 -21.77 14.78
CA GLN A 786 -16.21 -21.19 16.10
C GLN A 786 -16.17 -22.26 17.20
N GLU A 787 -17.04 -23.27 17.13
CA GLU A 787 -17.05 -24.39 18.08
C GLU A 787 -15.80 -25.29 17.96
N GLN A 788 -15.32 -25.54 16.73
CA GLN A 788 -14.05 -26.25 16.54
C GLN A 788 -12.83 -25.52 17.13
N ARG A 789 -12.88 -24.18 17.21
CA ARG A 789 -11.82 -23.39 17.86
C ARG A 789 -11.89 -23.41 19.38
N ALA A 790 -13.10 -23.48 19.95
CA ALA A 790 -13.30 -23.56 21.39
C ALA A 790 -12.85 -24.93 21.97
N SER A 791 -12.94 -25.99 21.18
CA SER A 791 -12.57 -27.37 21.55
C SER A 791 -11.08 -27.70 21.37
N LEU A 792 -10.27 -26.82 20.74
CA LEU A 792 -8.82 -26.94 20.75
C LEU A 792 -8.30 -26.72 22.18
N PRO A 793 -7.41 -27.58 22.72
CA PRO A 793 -6.98 -27.49 24.11
C PRO A 793 -6.16 -26.21 24.32
N VAL A 794 -6.84 -25.15 24.75
CA VAL A 794 -6.20 -23.99 25.38
C VAL A 794 -5.70 -24.49 26.73
N ARG A 795 -4.46 -24.99 26.77
CA ARG A 795 -3.72 -25.08 28.04
C ARG A 795 -3.44 -23.65 28.50
N LEU A 796 -4.44 -23.01 29.10
CA LEU A 796 -4.22 -21.85 29.96
C LEU A 796 -3.29 -22.32 31.08
N PRO A 797 -2.16 -21.65 31.35
CA PRO A 797 -1.40 -21.93 32.54
C PRO A 797 -2.28 -21.58 33.75
N ASP A 798 -2.65 -22.59 34.53
CA ASP A 798 -3.26 -22.43 35.85
C ASP A 798 -2.38 -21.49 36.68
N SER A 799 -2.83 -20.25 36.80
CA SER A 799 -2.27 -19.28 37.74
C SER A 799 -2.98 -19.42 39.07
N HIS A 800 -2.73 -20.52 39.79
CA HIS A 800 -3.06 -20.65 41.22
C HIS A 800 -2.07 -21.54 41.98
N ARG A 801 -0.93 -20.96 42.39
CA ARG A 801 -0.41 -20.87 43.77
C ARG A 801 1.07 -20.52 43.81
#